data_AF-A0A7V6M5C9-F1
#
_entry.id   AF-A0A7V6M5C9-F1
#
_cell.length_a   1.000
_cell.length_b   1.000
_cell.length_c   1.000
_cell.angle_alpha   90.00
_cell.angle_beta   90.00
_cell.angle_gamma   90.00
#
_symmetry.space_group_name_H-M   'P 1'
#
loop_
_entity.id
_entity.type
_entity.pdbx_description
1 polymer ?
#
loop_
_entity_poly.entity_id
_entity_poly.type
_entity_poly.pdbx_seq_one_letter_code
_entity_poly.pdbx_strand_id
1 'polypeptide(L)'
;MRIHKSFGLDLGTTNSTASIIKNGKVVFAKEGKAKNKTIPSIVAVRRNGSEVVGTIARNEFYSGNINSKKSVKREMGKNITFTLGDNDYSPEEISAKIITFCKECLINTVGKDPNVIYDKVVITVPAYFTLAQKDATRKAGELAGLDVQLLLEEPTAAAINYALQNNIDNGLFFVFDLGGGTFDVSILEKIENIPTVLATAGNNFLGGDNFDFILARYFLNHLIESGHDLSDVEVDYDNTKFRLLMFAAENVKKRLSQEETFDIYVPDVFKDNSGVELVIEEFSRDLFNKLIKEKIEIDVIKECDKVLQILEEKYGKTLEDITCILMVGGSTKIPFVKEVIEKNYCVTNNLKEVTSFDVDLAVSAGAGFIANSYGFEIEDEVNNILVKMNAPYIIDGQIYISGNVVEGKVEKILLKGKKAEHVIEVLEDGTFLTFFDAKDYTEKCTYTFVNGDKEISEIESTDNSTVDIIAPTPIQNETIAVEIIDIEKGRVEKYPIINSGDFLPVETVEYFKINEYSDKQIILPIWEGNRKIFNLVIDLPSNAKIGQKISVKTSVDLISNVTLEVELEGKKLNGRYEYIDTSSFEEEIDIDELSEIFNERVGNIEDPETYEKVLKQKNDIERELYEAQSNKDETHIATVSEKYKKLVTELPVNKKLDEEDFDEIAKKIKEKMSSNSNFNEFDVDNLVFYGKRSLRKEDFEEAQKCMDELKQMLMNAELTNSPRIFFEGAKFAVAQMVQRAVAYTESYNANPTVVRSINNELEKNGQKIMDIIQKYEDVEEDSPEMMEDAKTMLQLSSGLYRILESVAPANDEVMNSYKGLVSKA
;
A
#
# COMPACT_ATOMS: atom_id res chain seq x y z
N MET A 1 -1.77 -24.27 35.60
CA MET A 1 -2.39 -23.05 35.06
C MET A 1 -1.40 -22.20 34.29
N ARG A 2 -1.85 -21.53 33.22
CA ARG A 2 -1.15 -20.52 32.40
C ARG A 2 -2.14 -19.42 31.99
N ILE A 3 -1.64 -18.22 31.72
CA ILE A 3 -2.38 -17.10 31.13
C ILE A 3 -1.82 -16.83 29.74
N HIS A 4 -2.64 -17.00 28.71
CA HIS A 4 -2.26 -16.85 27.30
C HIS A 4 -2.71 -15.47 26.81
N LYS A 5 -1.75 -14.63 26.46
CA LYS A 5 -1.94 -13.23 26.09
C LYS A 5 -1.50 -12.93 24.67
N SER A 6 -2.21 -11.98 24.08
CA SER A 6 -1.90 -11.41 22.78
C SER A 6 -0.93 -10.24 22.89
N PHE A 7 -0.16 -9.98 21.83
CA PHE A 7 0.62 -8.75 21.66
C PHE A 7 0.48 -8.21 20.23
N GLY A 8 0.65 -6.90 20.08
CA GLY A 8 0.72 -6.25 18.78
C GLY A 8 2.14 -6.32 18.23
N LEU A 9 2.29 -6.54 16.93
CA LEU A 9 3.58 -6.53 16.24
C LEU A 9 3.51 -5.71 14.96
N ASP A 10 4.31 -4.65 14.92
CA ASP A 10 4.73 -4.05 13.67
C ASP A 10 5.89 -4.87 13.09
N LEU A 11 5.66 -5.50 11.94
CA LEU A 11 6.66 -6.26 11.19
C LEU A 11 7.17 -5.42 9.99
N GLY A 12 7.69 -4.22 10.23
CA GLY A 12 8.11 -3.31 9.16
C GLY A 12 9.33 -3.77 8.34
N THR A 13 9.46 -3.25 7.13
CA THR A 13 10.50 -3.61 6.15
C THR A 13 11.93 -3.38 6.67
N THR A 14 12.17 -2.28 7.38
CA THR A 14 13.51 -1.88 7.87
C THR A 14 13.67 -2.06 9.37
N ASN A 15 12.61 -1.81 10.14
CA ASN A 15 12.56 -2.08 11.57
C ASN A 15 11.20 -2.68 11.91
N SER A 16 11.17 -3.51 12.95
CA SER A 16 9.96 -4.08 13.57
C SER A 16 9.88 -3.65 15.03
N THR A 17 8.70 -3.71 15.64
CA THR A 17 8.56 -3.60 17.09
C THR A 17 7.26 -4.21 17.61
N ALA A 18 7.36 -4.88 18.77
CA ALA A 18 6.22 -5.47 19.46
C ALA A 18 5.73 -4.58 20.61
N SER A 19 4.43 -4.55 20.88
CA SER A 19 3.85 -3.81 21.99
C SER A 19 2.70 -4.57 22.67
N ILE A 20 2.44 -4.21 23.93
CA ILE A 20 1.24 -4.59 24.67
C ILE A 20 0.62 -3.35 25.31
N ILE A 21 -0.65 -3.44 25.70
CA ILE A 21 -1.21 -2.52 26.68
C ILE A 21 -0.87 -3.04 28.07
N LYS A 22 -0.44 -2.15 28.97
CA LYS A 22 -0.20 -2.45 30.39
C LYS A 22 -0.60 -1.25 31.22
N ASN A 23 -1.55 -1.42 32.14
CA ASN A 23 -2.11 -0.33 32.95
C ASN A 23 -2.59 0.87 32.11
N GLY A 24 -3.32 0.60 31.01
CA GLY A 24 -3.84 1.62 30.09
C GLY A 24 -2.76 2.37 29.29
N LYS A 25 -1.52 1.86 29.20
CA LYS A 25 -0.41 2.47 28.47
C LYS A 25 0.27 1.46 27.57
N VAL A 26 0.71 1.90 26.39
CA VAL A 26 1.47 1.07 25.46
C VAL A 26 2.88 0.84 26.00
N VAL A 27 3.28 -0.43 26.09
CA VAL A 27 4.63 -0.87 26.46
C VAL A 27 5.25 -1.61 25.29
N PHE A 28 6.25 -0.97 24.67
CA PHE A 28 7.02 -1.52 23.56
C PHE A 28 8.16 -2.42 24.04
N ALA A 29 8.51 -3.41 23.22
CA ALA A 29 9.75 -4.16 23.28
C ALA A 29 10.97 -3.24 23.26
N LYS A 30 12.07 -3.67 23.89
CA LYS A 30 13.31 -2.88 24.00
C LYS A 30 14.53 -3.76 23.72
N GLU A 31 15.24 -3.45 22.65
CA GLU A 31 16.46 -4.14 22.28
C GLU A 31 17.70 -3.58 23.03
N GLY A 32 18.50 -4.50 23.56
CA GLY A 32 19.86 -4.22 24.04
C GLY A 32 19.95 -3.27 25.24
N LYS A 33 21.19 -2.82 25.53
CA LYS A 33 21.48 -1.91 26.64
C LYS A 33 20.94 -0.50 26.43
N ALA A 34 20.86 -0.05 25.17
CA ALA A 34 20.31 1.24 24.78
C ALA A 34 18.77 1.30 24.94
N LYS A 35 18.11 0.14 25.05
CA LYS A 35 16.65 0.00 25.14
C LYS A 35 15.94 0.60 23.93
N ASN A 36 16.49 0.34 22.74
CA ASN A 36 15.91 0.78 21.47
C ASN A 36 14.52 0.19 21.33
N LYS A 37 13.50 1.03 21.10
CA LYS A 37 12.12 0.57 20.92
C LYS A 37 11.84 0.00 19.53
N THR A 38 12.68 0.33 18.54
CA THR A 38 12.66 -0.24 17.19
C THR A 38 13.79 -1.26 17.05
N ILE A 39 13.52 -2.35 16.33
CA ILE A 39 14.40 -3.52 16.19
C ILE A 39 14.68 -3.72 14.69
N PRO A 40 15.94 -3.64 14.21
CA PRO A 40 16.23 -3.79 12.79
C PRO A 40 15.75 -5.12 12.17
N SER A 41 15.03 -5.04 11.06
CA SER A 41 14.46 -6.19 10.32
C SER A 41 15.52 -6.88 9.46
N ILE A 42 16.51 -7.49 10.13
CA ILE A 42 17.64 -8.18 9.50
C ILE A 42 18.03 -9.42 10.30
N VAL A 43 18.28 -10.51 9.57
CA VAL A 43 18.81 -11.78 10.08
C VAL A 43 20.16 -12.04 9.44
N ALA A 44 21.14 -12.50 10.22
CA ALA A 44 22.46 -12.85 9.72
C ALA A 44 22.99 -14.14 10.36
N VAL A 45 23.78 -14.91 9.61
CA VAL A 45 24.32 -16.22 10.04
C VAL A 45 25.84 -16.16 10.07
N ARG A 46 26.42 -16.27 11.27
CA ARG A 46 27.88 -16.25 11.46
C ARG A 46 28.53 -17.54 10.95
N ARG A 47 29.83 -17.47 10.64
CA ARG A 47 30.66 -18.62 10.17
C ARG A 47 30.69 -19.84 11.10
N ASN A 48 30.25 -19.72 12.35
CA ASN A 48 30.11 -20.81 13.31
C ASN A 48 28.68 -21.40 13.35
N GLY A 49 27.81 -21.01 12.42
CA GLY A 49 26.39 -21.40 12.37
C GLY A 49 25.48 -20.64 13.34
N SER A 50 25.98 -19.70 14.15
CA SER A 50 25.11 -18.95 15.07
C SER A 50 24.33 -17.87 14.32
N GLU A 51 23.01 -17.97 14.35
CA GLU A 51 22.09 -16.94 13.86
C GLU A 51 22.09 -15.72 14.81
N VAL A 52 21.97 -14.52 14.24
CA VAL A 52 21.74 -13.25 14.96
C VAL A 52 20.69 -12.42 14.24
N VAL A 53 19.97 -11.59 15.00
CA VAL A 53 18.86 -10.75 14.53
C VAL A 53 19.04 -9.33 15.09
N GLY A 54 18.38 -8.34 14.51
CA GLY A 54 18.29 -6.99 15.08
C GLY A 54 19.56 -6.15 14.93
N THR A 55 19.86 -5.31 15.92
CA THR A 55 21.00 -4.39 15.93
C THR A 55 22.34 -5.13 15.80
N ILE A 56 22.47 -6.35 16.35
CA ILE A 56 23.69 -7.16 16.21
C ILE A 56 23.90 -7.55 14.74
N ALA A 57 22.85 -8.09 14.11
CA ALA A 57 22.90 -8.46 12.69
C ALA A 57 23.14 -7.25 11.78
N ARG A 58 22.49 -6.10 12.05
CA ARG A 58 22.71 -4.83 11.31
C ARG A 58 24.17 -4.38 11.38
N ASN A 59 24.78 -4.39 12.57
CA ASN A 59 26.16 -3.97 12.74
C ASN A 59 27.16 -4.95 12.08
N GLU A 60 26.90 -6.26 12.16
CA GLU A 60 27.76 -7.26 11.53
C GLU A 60 27.64 -7.26 10.00
N PHE A 61 26.45 -7.01 9.44
CA PHE A 61 26.22 -6.82 8.00
C PHE A 61 27.06 -5.67 7.44
N TYR A 62 26.96 -4.48 8.04
CA TYR A 62 27.75 -3.33 7.59
C TYR A 62 29.25 -3.49 7.82
N SER A 63 29.69 -4.36 8.73
CA SER A 63 31.11 -4.73 8.87
C SER A 63 31.65 -5.64 7.74
N GLY A 64 30.79 -6.13 6.84
CA GLY A 64 31.17 -6.97 5.69
C GLY A 64 31.55 -8.42 6.01
N ASN A 65 31.24 -8.93 7.20
CA ASN A 65 31.77 -10.21 7.71
C ASN A 65 30.78 -11.39 7.71
N ILE A 66 29.54 -11.21 7.24
CA ILE A 66 28.44 -12.16 7.52
C ILE A 66 27.43 -12.26 6.36
N ASN A 67 26.89 -13.47 6.13
CA ASN A 67 25.75 -13.67 5.23
C ASN A 67 24.48 -13.21 5.94
N SER A 68 23.69 -12.33 5.33
CA SER A 68 22.49 -11.76 5.95
C SER A 68 21.41 -11.38 4.95
N LYS A 69 20.14 -11.35 5.38
CA LYS A 69 19.03 -10.78 4.62
C LYS A 69 18.39 -9.64 5.41
N LYS A 70 18.38 -8.45 4.81
CA LYS A 70 17.57 -7.28 5.19
C LYS A 70 16.34 -7.15 4.30
N SER A 71 15.38 -6.30 4.70
CA SER A 71 14.24 -5.88 3.86
C SER A 71 13.38 -7.03 3.33
N VAL A 72 13.34 -8.16 4.05
CA VAL A 72 12.66 -9.40 3.63
C VAL A 72 11.16 -9.23 3.40
N LYS A 73 10.53 -8.22 4.00
CA LYS A 73 9.10 -7.91 3.80
C LYS A 73 8.72 -7.70 2.31
N ARG A 74 9.65 -7.16 1.49
CA ARG A 74 9.48 -7.00 0.03
C ARG A 74 9.43 -8.33 -0.75
N GLU A 75 9.72 -9.44 -0.09
CA GLU A 75 9.87 -10.78 -0.66
C GLU A 75 8.76 -11.74 -0.24
N MET A 76 7.87 -11.32 0.68
CA MET A 76 6.78 -12.16 1.17
C MET A 76 5.86 -12.61 0.03
N GLY A 77 5.41 -13.86 0.09
CA GLY A 77 4.56 -14.46 -0.95
C GLY A 77 5.30 -14.85 -2.24
N LYS A 78 6.60 -14.56 -2.37
CA LYS A 78 7.42 -15.01 -3.51
C LYS A 78 8.01 -16.39 -3.22
N ASN A 79 7.94 -17.28 -4.21
CA ASN A 79 8.59 -18.59 -4.15
C ASN A 79 10.10 -18.48 -4.45
N ILE A 80 10.86 -17.94 -3.50
CA ILE A 80 12.33 -17.77 -3.56
C ILE A 80 12.97 -18.18 -2.23
N THR A 81 14.28 -18.44 -2.25
CA THR A 81 15.07 -18.82 -1.07
C THR A 81 16.35 -18.00 -0.98
N PHE A 82 16.88 -17.85 0.24
CA PHE A 82 18.12 -17.14 0.54
C PHE A 82 19.10 -18.05 1.30
N THR A 83 20.26 -18.30 0.72
CA THR A 83 21.32 -19.08 1.38
C THR A 83 22.04 -18.23 2.43
N LEU A 84 21.85 -18.54 3.71
CA LEU A 84 22.50 -17.86 4.83
C LEU A 84 23.37 -18.87 5.63
N GLY A 85 24.69 -18.79 5.43
CA GLY A 85 25.60 -19.84 5.89
C GLY A 85 25.47 -21.10 5.04
N ASP A 86 25.23 -22.24 5.68
CA ASP A 86 25.08 -23.56 5.02
C ASP A 86 23.61 -23.97 4.79
N ASN A 87 22.64 -23.09 5.11
CA ASN A 87 21.20 -23.37 5.00
C ASN A 87 20.51 -22.37 4.05
N ASP A 88 19.49 -22.83 3.34
CA ASP A 88 18.54 -21.99 2.61
C ASP A 88 17.34 -21.65 3.51
N TYR A 89 16.85 -20.42 3.42
CA TYR A 89 15.68 -19.95 4.15
C TYR A 89 14.67 -19.25 3.23
N SER A 90 13.38 -19.45 3.46
CA SER A 90 12.30 -18.72 2.80
C SER A 90 12.10 -17.30 3.39
N PRO A 91 11.37 -16.39 2.70
CA PRO A 91 10.96 -15.10 3.26
C PRO A 91 10.22 -15.23 4.59
N GLU A 92 9.36 -16.24 4.72
CA GLU A 92 8.56 -16.54 5.91
C GLU A 92 9.44 -17.02 7.07
N GLU A 93 10.42 -17.88 6.82
CA GLU A 93 11.35 -18.39 7.85
C GLU A 93 12.26 -17.28 8.40
N ILE A 94 12.73 -16.38 7.55
CA ILE A 94 13.51 -15.21 7.97
C ILE A 94 12.64 -14.24 8.78
N SER A 95 11.40 -14.01 8.34
CA SER A 95 10.43 -13.19 9.06
C SER A 95 10.05 -13.81 10.41
N ALA A 96 9.90 -15.13 10.50
CA ALA A 96 9.64 -15.86 11.74
C ALA A 96 10.75 -15.65 12.79
N LYS A 97 12.02 -15.58 12.37
CA LYS A 97 13.16 -15.26 13.26
C LYS A 97 13.08 -13.82 13.78
N ILE A 98 12.67 -12.85 12.96
CA ILE A 98 12.44 -11.46 13.36
C ILE A 98 11.28 -11.37 14.37
N ILE A 99 10.15 -12.02 14.08
CA ILE A 99 8.97 -12.11 14.96
C ILE A 99 9.36 -12.71 16.32
N THR A 100 10.09 -13.83 16.32
CA THR A 100 10.59 -14.49 17.54
C THR A 100 11.46 -13.56 18.37
N PHE A 101 12.41 -12.86 17.74
CA PHE A 101 13.30 -11.93 18.43
C PHE A 101 12.56 -10.68 18.98
N CYS A 102 11.52 -10.20 18.29
CA CYS A 102 10.65 -9.14 18.79
C CYS A 102 9.87 -9.58 20.04
N LYS A 103 9.32 -10.80 20.03
CA LYS A 103 8.67 -11.44 21.18
C LYS A 103 9.63 -11.61 22.37
N GLU A 104 10.86 -12.05 22.13
CA GLU A 104 11.88 -12.15 23.18
C GLU A 104 12.21 -10.77 23.78
N CYS A 105 12.39 -9.74 22.95
CA CYS A 105 12.61 -8.37 23.40
C CYS A 105 11.41 -7.81 24.19
N LEU A 106 10.17 -8.16 23.82
CA LEU A 106 8.96 -7.82 24.57
C LEU A 106 8.95 -8.49 25.94
N ILE A 107 9.10 -9.82 26.01
CA ILE A 107 9.13 -10.61 27.25
C ILE A 107 10.21 -10.11 28.21
N ASN A 108 11.42 -9.84 27.69
CA ASN A 108 12.51 -9.27 28.49
C ASN A 108 12.22 -7.84 28.99
N THR A 109 11.30 -7.11 28.35
CA THR A 109 10.91 -5.75 28.73
C THR A 109 9.78 -5.71 29.77
N VAL A 110 8.78 -6.59 29.63
CA VAL A 110 7.59 -6.61 30.50
C VAL A 110 7.86 -7.34 31.82
N GLY A 111 8.70 -8.37 31.77
CA GLY A 111 9.04 -9.26 32.89
C GLY A 111 8.82 -10.73 32.53
N LYS A 112 9.61 -11.63 33.12
CA LYS A 112 9.47 -13.08 32.96
C LYS A 112 8.58 -13.66 34.06
N ASP A 113 7.29 -13.38 33.99
CA ASP A 113 6.31 -14.11 34.79
C ASP A 113 6.21 -15.56 34.27
N PRO A 114 6.45 -16.60 35.09
CA PRO A 114 6.32 -17.99 34.64
C PRO A 114 4.88 -18.40 34.30
N ASN A 115 3.89 -17.66 34.79
CA ASN A 115 2.47 -17.96 34.61
C ASN A 115 1.90 -17.34 33.33
N VAL A 116 2.56 -16.34 32.73
CA VAL A 116 2.09 -15.64 31.51
C VAL A 116 2.85 -16.11 30.27
N ILE A 117 2.13 -16.40 29.20
CA ILE A 117 2.64 -16.79 27.88
C ILE A 117 2.13 -15.78 26.85
N TYR A 118 3.05 -15.25 26.03
CA TYR A 118 2.72 -14.44 24.85
C TYR A 118 2.81 -15.30 23.59
N ASP A 119 1.76 -16.07 23.34
CA ASP A 119 1.63 -17.00 22.21
C ASP A 119 0.62 -16.54 21.15
N LYS A 120 -0.10 -15.45 21.39
CA LYS A 120 -1.03 -14.85 20.43
C LYS A 120 -0.49 -13.53 19.89
N VAL A 121 -0.80 -13.20 18.64
CA VAL A 121 -0.28 -11.99 17.99
C VAL A 121 -1.25 -11.37 16.99
N VAL A 122 -1.25 -10.03 16.96
CA VAL A 122 -1.79 -9.22 15.86
C VAL A 122 -0.59 -8.65 15.09
N ILE A 123 -0.41 -9.03 13.83
CA ILE A 123 0.74 -8.63 13.00
C ILE A 123 0.30 -7.59 11.99
N THR A 124 1.09 -6.54 11.77
CA THR A 124 0.75 -5.52 10.75
C THR A 124 1.24 -5.83 9.35
N VAL A 125 0.42 -5.48 8.36
CA VAL A 125 0.67 -5.60 6.92
C VAL A 125 0.33 -4.29 6.19
N PRO A 126 1.01 -3.93 5.10
CA PRO A 126 0.60 -2.82 4.25
C PRO A 126 -0.80 -3.06 3.67
N ALA A 127 -1.60 -2.01 3.47
CA ALA A 127 -3.00 -2.14 3.05
C ALA A 127 -3.17 -2.86 1.69
N TYR A 128 -2.28 -2.56 0.73
CA TYR A 128 -2.27 -3.15 -0.62
C TYR A 128 -1.65 -4.56 -0.68
N PHE A 129 -1.23 -5.17 0.44
CA PHE A 129 -0.71 -6.54 0.41
C PHE A 129 -1.73 -7.51 -0.20
N THR A 130 -1.30 -8.22 -1.22
CA THR A 130 -2.05 -9.31 -1.86
C THR A 130 -2.36 -10.42 -0.86
N LEU A 131 -3.36 -11.26 -1.16
CA LEU A 131 -3.70 -12.40 -0.32
C LEU A 131 -2.49 -13.32 -0.07
N ALA A 132 -1.66 -13.57 -1.09
CA ALA A 132 -0.44 -14.37 -0.95
C ALA A 132 0.60 -13.75 0.01
N GLN A 133 0.75 -12.42 0.01
CA GLN A 133 1.63 -11.72 0.97
C GLN A 133 1.05 -11.72 2.39
N LYS A 134 -0.27 -11.56 2.53
CA LYS A 134 -0.98 -11.68 3.82
C LYS A 134 -0.83 -13.11 4.38
N ASP A 135 -1.05 -14.15 3.57
CA ASP A 135 -0.89 -15.56 3.95
C ASP A 135 0.56 -15.91 4.30
N ALA A 136 1.55 -15.44 3.54
CA ALA A 136 2.97 -15.60 3.88
C ALA A 136 3.32 -14.93 5.22
N THR A 137 2.73 -13.76 5.52
CA THR A 137 2.95 -13.06 6.80
C THR A 137 2.31 -13.80 7.97
N ARG A 138 1.09 -14.34 7.79
CA ARG A 138 0.46 -15.27 8.73
C ARG A 138 1.36 -16.49 8.96
N LYS A 139 1.92 -17.06 7.88
CA LYS A 139 2.80 -18.23 7.97
C LYS A 139 4.08 -17.96 8.74
N ALA A 140 4.68 -16.78 8.59
CA ALA A 140 5.82 -16.35 9.40
C ALA A 140 5.48 -16.28 10.90
N GLY A 141 4.27 -15.83 11.25
CA GLY A 141 3.77 -15.86 12.63
C GLY A 141 3.63 -17.27 13.18
N GLU A 142 2.99 -18.17 12.42
CA GLU A 142 2.88 -19.60 12.80
C GLU A 142 4.25 -20.26 13.00
N LEU A 143 5.20 -20.00 12.09
CA LEU A 143 6.58 -20.51 12.17
C LEU A 143 7.35 -19.96 13.39
N ALA A 144 6.97 -18.79 13.90
CA ALA A 144 7.47 -18.23 15.17
C ALA A 144 6.78 -18.82 16.41
N GLY A 145 5.91 -19.83 16.24
CA GLY A 145 5.16 -20.45 17.32
C GLY A 145 4.11 -19.52 17.91
N LEU A 146 3.32 -18.88 17.05
CA LEU A 146 2.25 -17.95 17.42
C LEU A 146 0.91 -18.26 16.75
N ASP A 147 -0.16 -18.08 17.51
CA ASP A 147 -1.52 -17.95 17.02
C ASP A 147 -1.74 -16.53 16.47
N VAL A 148 -1.86 -16.40 15.15
CA VAL A 148 -2.03 -15.11 14.46
C VAL A 148 -3.51 -14.76 14.43
N GLN A 149 -3.98 -14.04 15.44
CA GLN A 149 -5.40 -13.70 15.58
C GLN A 149 -5.90 -12.78 14.45
N LEU A 150 -5.07 -11.80 14.07
CA LEU A 150 -5.40 -10.83 13.03
C LEU A 150 -4.16 -10.39 12.27
N LEU A 151 -4.33 -10.15 10.97
CA LEU A 151 -3.44 -9.32 10.17
C LEU A 151 -4.08 -7.93 10.08
N LEU A 152 -3.49 -6.94 10.76
CA LEU A 152 -4.03 -5.58 10.83
C LEU A 152 -3.33 -4.71 9.80
N GLU A 153 -4.07 -3.86 9.10
CA GLU A 153 -3.45 -2.96 8.12
C GLU A 153 -2.68 -1.84 8.83
N GLU A 154 -1.44 -1.58 8.43
CA GLU A 154 -0.55 -0.57 9.02
C GLU A 154 -1.19 0.82 9.15
N PRO A 155 -1.83 1.39 8.10
CA PRO A 155 -2.49 2.69 8.23
C PRO A 155 -3.72 2.63 9.17
N THR A 156 -4.43 1.51 9.21
CA THR A 156 -5.54 1.27 10.15
C THR A 156 -5.02 1.24 11.58
N ALA A 157 -3.89 0.58 11.84
CA ALA A 157 -3.25 0.57 13.15
C ALA A 157 -2.81 1.98 13.59
N ALA A 158 -2.19 2.75 12.68
CA ALA A 158 -1.82 4.14 12.97
C ALA A 158 -3.03 5.02 13.29
N ALA A 159 -4.12 4.90 12.52
CA ALA A 159 -5.38 5.62 12.74
C ALA A 159 -6.05 5.25 14.08
N ILE A 160 -6.11 3.95 14.41
CA ILE A 160 -6.63 3.45 15.72
C ILE A 160 -5.83 4.08 16.86
N ASN A 161 -4.49 4.00 16.81
CA ASN A 161 -3.63 4.55 17.85
C ASN A 161 -3.83 6.06 18.02
N TYR A 162 -3.90 6.81 16.92
CA TYR A 162 -4.10 8.25 16.99
C TYR A 162 -5.49 8.62 17.53
N ALA A 163 -6.54 7.99 17.03
CA ALA A 163 -7.92 8.31 17.41
C ALA A 163 -8.20 7.97 18.89
N LEU A 164 -7.70 6.83 19.38
CA LEU A 164 -7.81 6.45 20.80
C LEU A 164 -7.06 7.41 21.72
N GLN A 165 -5.84 7.84 21.35
CA GLN A 165 -5.07 8.79 22.17
C GLN A 165 -5.69 10.18 22.24
N ASN A 166 -6.49 10.57 21.25
CA ASN A 166 -7.08 11.91 21.14
C ASN A 166 -8.60 11.95 21.39
N ASN A 167 -9.23 10.81 21.69
CA ASN A 167 -10.69 10.66 21.84
C ASN A 167 -11.47 11.17 20.61
N ILE A 168 -11.02 10.80 19.41
CA ILE A 168 -11.69 11.17 18.16
C ILE A 168 -12.69 10.06 17.82
N ASP A 169 -13.98 10.33 18.00
CA ASP A 169 -15.05 9.39 17.63
C ASP A 169 -15.08 9.17 16.11
N ASN A 170 -15.25 10.24 15.34
CA ASN A 170 -15.40 10.22 13.89
C ASN A 170 -14.36 11.11 13.20
N GLY A 171 -13.85 10.67 12.05
CA GLY A 171 -12.91 11.46 11.26
C GLY A 171 -12.41 10.75 10.00
N LEU A 172 -12.03 11.55 9.01
CA LEU A 172 -11.39 11.10 7.78
C LEU A 172 -9.87 11.34 7.91
N PHE A 173 -9.10 10.26 7.96
CA PHE A 173 -7.67 10.26 8.24
C PHE A 173 -6.87 10.03 6.96
N PHE A 174 -5.99 10.98 6.61
CA PHE A 174 -5.04 10.81 5.52
C PHE A 174 -3.74 10.26 6.10
N VAL A 175 -3.54 8.95 6.06
CA VAL A 175 -2.32 8.31 6.57
C VAL A 175 -1.25 8.31 5.48
N PHE A 176 -0.11 8.91 5.81
CA PHE A 176 1.06 9.05 4.97
C PHE A 176 2.20 8.26 5.60
N ASP A 177 2.50 7.05 5.10
CA ASP A 177 3.60 6.22 5.59
C ASP A 177 4.80 6.26 4.65
N LEU A 178 5.84 7.01 5.03
CA LEU A 178 7.12 6.99 4.32
C LEU A 178 8.15 6.20 5.15
N GLY A 179 8.14 4.90 4.92
CA GLY A 179 8.98 3.94 5.58
C GLY A 179 10.45 4.00 5.15
N GLY A 180 11.21 2.97 5.56
CA GLY A 180 12.59 2.79 5.12
C GLY A 180 12.69 2.20 3.72
N GLY A 181 11.60 1.71 3.11
CA GLY A 181 11.68 1.06 1.80
C GLY A 181 10.38 0.95 0.99
N THR A 182 9.25 1.41 1.51
CA THR A 182 7.99 1.58 0.79
C THR A 182 7.45 2.98 1.13
N PHE A 183 6.68 3.54 0.21
CA PHE A 183 5.87 4.73 0.44
C PHE A 183 4.41 4.35 0.25
N ASP A 184 3.61 4.42 1.30
CA ASP A 184 2.27 3.89 1.31
C ASP A 184 1.32 4.97 1.82
N VAL A 185 0.23 5.23 1.10
CA VAL A 185 -0.69 6.32 1.42
C VAL A 185 -2.13 5.85 1.35
N SER A 186 -2.89 6.12 2.41
CA SER A 186 -4.27 5.63 2.53
C SER A 186 -5.17 6.68 3.16
N ILE A 187 -6.41 6.75 2.69
CA ILE A 187 -7.46 7.57 3.30
C ILE A 187 -8.43 6.62 3.99
N LEU A 188 -8.58 6.79 5.30
CA LEU A 188 -9.43 5.96 6.14
C LEU A 188 -10.56 6.79 6.71
N GLU A 189 -11.78 6.30 6.59
CA GLU A 189 -12.88 6.82 7.37
C GLU A 189 -13.02 6.02 8.65
N LYS A 190 -12.75 6.68 9.77
CA LYS A 190 -13.22 6.22 11.07
C LYS A 190 -14.65 6.70 11.21
N ILE A 191 -15.59 5.84 10.85
CA ILE A 191 -16.90 5.84 11.49
C ILE A 191 -16.71 5.01 12.76
N GLU A 192 -16.50 5.72 13.86
CA GLU A 192 -16.33 5.19 15.21
C GLU A 192 -15.26 4.12 15.34
N ASN A 193 -15.58 2.87 15.67
CA ASN A 193 -14.57 1.99 16.24
C ASN A 193 -13.85 1.09 15.23
N ILE A 194 -14.19 1.20 13.94
CA ILE A 194 -13.52 0.49 12.85
C ILE A 194 -13.12 1.50 11.76
N PRO A 195 -11.86 1.96 11.71
CA PRO A 195 -11.36 2.73 10.57
C PRO A 195 -11.36 1.85 9.32
N THR A 196 -12.13 2.26 8.32
CA THR A 196 -12.24 1.58 7.03
C THR A 196 -11.39 2.31 6.00
N VAL A 197 -10.50 1.59 5.31
CA VAL A 197 -9.73 2.15 4.19
C VAL A 197 -10.70 2.42 3.02
N LEU A 198 -10.85 3.69 2.62
CA LEU A 198 -11.64 4.08 1.46
C LEU A 198 -10.80 4.06 0.18
N ALA A 199 -9.57 4.55 0.28
CA ALA A 199 -8.65 4.68 -0.85
C ALA A 199 -7.22 4.37 -0.40
N THR A 200 -6.44 3.75 -1.27
CA THR A 200 -5.00 3.53 -1.05
C THR A 200 -4.22 3.67 -2.35
N ALA A 201 -3.00 4.20 -2.25
CA ALA A 201 -1.99 4.25 -3.29
C ALA A 201 -0.60 4.06 -2.67
N GLY A 202 0.48 4.10 -3.47
CA GLY A 202 1.83 3.94 -2.94
C GLY A 202 2.84 3.44 -3.97
N ASN A 203 4.08 3.30 -3.52
CA ASN A 203 5.21 2.83 -4.30
C ASN A 203 6.10 1.88 -3.46
N ASN A 204 6.14 0.61 -3.87
CA ASN A 204 6.91 -0.49 -3.27
C ASN A 204 8.43 -0.27 -3.20
N PHE A 205 8.93 0.74 -3.90
CA PHE A 205 10.34 0.96 -4.19
C PHE A 205 10.84 2.37 -3.86
N LEU A 206 10.02 3.17 -3.19
CA LEU A 206 10.33 4.52 -2.71
C LEU A 206 10.45 4.52 -1.18
N GLY A 207 11.44 5.21 -0.62
CA GLY A 207 11.62 5.33 0.82
C GLY A 207 13.06 5.58 1.25
N GLY A 208 13.31 5.41 2.55
CA GLY A 208 14.59 5.74 3.18
C GLY A 208 15.84 5.11 2.52
N ASP A 209 15.78 3.85 2.10
CA ASP A 209 16.84 3.10 1.39
C ASP A 209 17.28 3.85 0.11
N ASN A 210 16.34 4.47 -0.62
CA ASN A 210 16.62 5.18 -1.86
C ASN A 210 17.35 6.51 -1.59
N PHE A 211 16.95 7.22 -0.54
CA PHE A 211 17.62 8.45 -0.12
C PHE A 211 19.06 8.17 0.36
N ASP A 212 19.28 7.03 1.02
CA ASP A 212 20.62 6.59 1.42
C ASP A 212 21.49 6.23 0.20
N PHE A 213 20.89 5.65 -0.84
CA PHE A 213 21.58 5.33 -2.10
C PHE A 213 21.98 6.58 -2.88
N ILE A 214 21.07 7.55 -3.01
CA ILE A 214 21.35 8.84 -3.64
C ILE A 214 22.50 9.55 -2.91
N LEU A 215 22.46 9.59 -1.57
CA LEU A 215 23.54 10.15 -0.75
C LEU A 215 24.86 9.39 -0.90
N ALA A 216 24.85 8.05 -0.85
CA ALA A 216 26.06 7.24 -0.98
C ALA A 216 26.72 7.39 -2.36
N ARG A 217 25.94 7.46 -3.44
CA ARG A 217 26.42 7.75 -4.79
C ARG A 217 26.99 9.18 -4.89
N TYR A 218 26.34 10.17 -4.28
CA TYR A 218 26.85 11.54 -4.20
C TYR A 218 28.20 11.60 -3.46
N PHE A 219 28.30 10.95 -2.30
CA PHE A 219 29.55 10.86 -1.52
C PHE A 219 30.67 10.17 -2.29
N LEU A 220 30.39 9.05 -2.97
CA LEU A 220 31.38 8.35 -3.80
C LEU A 220 31.94 9.29 -4.89
N ASN A 221 31.07 9.94 -5.65
CA ASN A 221 31.47 10.87 -6.71
C ASN A 221 32.31 12.02 -6.15
N HIS A 222 31.87 12.65 -5.06
CA HIS A 222 32.57 13.77 -4.43
C HIS A 222 33.97 13.37 -3.90
N LEU A 223 34.12 12.17 -3.35
CA LEU A 223 35.41 11.64 -2.89
C LEU A 223 36.36 11.35 -4.05
N ILE A 224 35.86 10.81 -5.17
CA ILE A 224 36.63 10.61 -6.41
C ILE A 224 37.08 11.95 -6.99
N GLU A 225 36.18 12.95 -7.09
CA GLU A 225 36.49 14.31 -7.52
C GLU A 225 37.53 15.00 -6.62
N SER A 226 37.51 14.69 -5.32
CA SER A 226 38.50 15.16 -4.33
C SER A 226 39.85 14.45 -4.41
N GLY A 227 40.00 13.47 -5.31
CA GLY A 227 41.27 12.79 -5.60
C GLY A 227 41.53 11.50 -4.83
N HIS A 228 40.51 10.92 -4.17
CA HIS A 228 40.65 9.64 -3.48
C HIS A 228 40.54 8.45 -4.44
N ASP A 229 41.40 7.45 -4.26
CA ASP A 229 41.36 6.23 -5.07
C ASP A 229 40.27 5.26 -4.58
N LEU A 230 39.09 5.40 -5.17
CA LEU A 230 37.93 4.53 -5.00
C LEU A 230 37.59 3.78 -6.30
N SER A 231 38.59 3.51 -7.13
CA SER A 231 38.44 2.90 -8.45
C SER A 231 37.89 1.46 -8.45
N ASP A 232 37.82 0.81 -7.29
CA ASP A 232 37.24 -0.52 -7.07
C ASP A 232 35.87 -0.50 -6.34
N VAL A 233 35.28 0.68 -6.16
CA VAL A 233 33.95 0.84 -5.56
C VAL A 233 32.88 0.85 -6.66
N GLU A 234 32.31 -0.31 -6.92
CA GLU A 234 31.13 -0.45 -7.77
C GLU A 234 29.87 0.04 -7.03
N VAL A 235 28.98 0.73 -7.74
CA VAL A 235 27.72 1.28 -7.21
C VAL A 235 26.67 0.18 -7.12
N ASP A 236 26.86 -0.74 -6.17
CA ASP A 236 26.03 -1.91 -5.95
C ASP A 236 25.75 -2.08 -4.45
N TYR A 237 24.50 -2.42 -4.10
CA TYR A 237 24.11 -2.82 -2.74
C TYR A 237 24.88 -4.04 -2.23
N ASP A 238 25.43 -4.87 -3.12
CA ASP A 238 26.25 -6.02 -2.76
C ASP A 238 27.76 -5.76 -2.68
N ASN A 239 28.24 -4.60 -3.16
CA ASN A 239 29.63 -4.18 -2.98
C ASN A 239 29.88 -3.76 -1.51
N THR A 240 30.83 -4.42 -0.83
CA THR A 240 31.11 -4.16 0.59
C THR A 240 31.58 -2.74 0.88
N LYS A 241 32.35 -2.11 -0.02
CA LYS A 241 32.77 -0.72 0.14
C LYS A 241 31.57 0.23 -0.04
N PHE A 242 30.73 0.00 -1.05
CA PHE A 242 29.53 0.81 -1.23
C PHE A 242 28.53 0.65 -0.07
N ARG A 243 28.38 -0.55 0.53
CA ARG A 243 27.59 -0.75 1.76
C ARG A 243 28.07 0.08 2.95
N LEU A 244 29.37 0.35 3.07
CA LEU A 244 29.92 1.22 4.12
C LEU A 244 29.54 2.69 3.87
N LEU A 245 29.54 3.15 2.61
CA LEU A 245 29.01 4.45 2.22
C LEU A 245 27.50 4.57 2.47
N MET A 246 26.72 3.53 2.14
CA MET A 246 25.29 3.44 2.47
C MET A 246 25.03 3.59 3.98
N PHE A 247 25.85 2.95 4.81
CA PHE A 247 25.74 3.09 6.27
C PHE A 247 26.07 4.52 6.72
N ALA A 248 27.12 5.15 6.18
CA ALA A 248 27.43 6.54 6.46
C ALA A 248 26.26 7.46 6.05
N ALA A 249 25.74 7.30 4.84
CA ALA A 249 24.57 8.02 4.32
C ALA A 249 23.33 7.90 5.21
N GLU A 250 22.99 6.69 5.68
CA GLU A 250 21.86 6.46 6.61
C GLU A 250 22.02 7.27 7.90
N ASN A 251 23.24 7.34 8.45
CA ASN A 251 23.52 8.12 9.66
C ASN A 251 23.48 9.63 9.39
N VAL A 252 24.04 10.10 8.27
CA VAL A 252 24.04 11.51 7.87
C VAL A 252 22.61 12.01 7.62
N LYS A 253 21.79 11.25 6.88
CA LYS A 253 20.35 11.52 6.68
C LYS A 253 19.62 11.72 8.00
N LYS A 254 19.78 10.77 8.94
CA LYS A 254 19.15 10.82 10.26
C LYS A 254 19.65 12.01 11.10
N ARG A 255 20.90 12.43 10.92
CA ARG A 255 21.50 13.57 11.61
C ARG A 255 21.00 14.90 11.04
N LEU A 256 20.98 15.05 9.72
CA LEU A 256 20.41 16.20 9.02
C LEU A 256 18.90 16.35 9.22
N SER A 257 18.21 15.31 9.67
CA SER A 257 16.82 15.42 10.15
C SER A 257 16.68 16.23 11.45
N GLN A 258 17.79 16.58 12.13
CA GLN A 258 17.84 17.34 13.39
C GLN A 258 18.82 18.52 13.35
N GLU A 259 19.88 18.44 12.53
CA GLU A 259 20.96 19.43 12.38
C GLU A 259 20.93 20.04 10.97
N GLU A 260 21.39 21.28 10.79
CA GLU A 260 21.41 21.96 9.48
C GLU A 260 22.61 21.55 8.61
N THR A 261 23.74 21.27 9.27
CA THR A 261 24.99 20.78 8.67
C THR A 261 25.55 19.66 9.52
N PHE A 262 26.32 18.76 8.91
CA PHE A 262 27.02 17.69 9.60
C PHE A 262 28.34 17.34 8.90
N ASP A 263 29.42 17.31 9.67
CA ASP A 263 30.74 16.88 9.19
C ASP A 263 30.81 15.35 9.16
N ILE A 264 31.05 14.79 7.98
CA ILE A 264 31.06 13.35 7.77
C ILE A 264 32.50 12.84 7.97
N TYR A 265 32.84 12.59 9.24
CA TYR A 265 34.07 11.90 9.61
C TYR A 265 33.77 10.43 9.93
N VAL A 266 34.33 9.49 9.15
CA VAL A 266 34.09 8.04 9.31
C VAL A 266 35.40 7.28 9.65
N PRO A 267 36.04 7.60 10.81
CA PRO A 267 37.33 7.02 11.20
C PRO A 267 37.25 5.49 11.29
N ASP A 268 38.32 4.82 10.84
CA ASP A 268 38.45 3.35 10.79
C ASP A 268 37.35 2.56 10.04
N VAL A 269 36.36 3.22 9.42
CA VAL A 269 35.23 2.56 8.72
C VAL A 269 35.40 2.61 7.19
N PHE A 270 35.86 3.73 6.63
CA PHE A 270 36.00 3.87 5.18
C PHE A 270 37.36 4.51 4.81
N LYS A 271 38.15 3.78 4.02
CA LYS A 271 39.50 4.17 3.58
C LYS A 271 39.62 3.94 2.08
N ASP A 272 40.35 4.82 1.39
CA ASP A 272 40.67 4.63 -0.03
C ASP A 272 41.70 3.50 -0.23
N ASN A 273 41.99 3.17 -1.49
CA ASN A 273 42.98 2.15 -1.84
C ASN A 273 44.43 2.50 -1.42
N SER A 274 44.69 3.77 -1.09
CA SER A 274 45.96 4.20 -0.48
C SER A 274 45.98 4.08 1.05
N GLY A 275 44.85 3.72 1.67
CA GLY A 275 44.67 3.59 3.11
C GLY A 275 44.40 4.91 3.84
N VAL A 276 44.09 5.99 3.10
CA VAL A 276 43.74 7.30 3.66
C VAL A 276 42.31 7.27 4.20
N GLU A 277 42.08 7.83 5.38
CA GLU A 277 40.73 7.99 5.93
C GLU A 277 39.94 9.03 5.16
N LEU A 278 38.66 8.74 4.92
CA LEU A 278 37.81 9.57 4.08
C LEU A 278 36.95 10.52 4.92
N VAL A 279 36.97 11.79 4.51
CA VAL A 279 36.31 12.90 5.19
C VAL A 279 35.51 13.66 4.14
N ILE A 280 34.25 13.98 4.44
CA ILE A 280 33.46 14.93 3.65
C ILE A 280 33.07 16.07 4.59
N GLU A 281 33.70 17.22 4.38
CA GLU A 281 33.54 18.40 5.23
C GLU A 281 32.21 19.11 4.94
N GLU A 282 31.50 19.53 5.99
CA GLU A 282 30.31 20.40 5.98
C GLU A 282 29.19 20.05 4.97
N PHE A 283 28.63 18.83 5.05
CA PHE A 283 27.45 18.47 4.25
C PHE A 283 26.16 19.03 4.87
N SER A 284 25.29 19.66 4.06
CA SER A 284 24.12 20.43 4.54
C SER A 284 22.75 19.80 4.23
N ARG A 285 21.75 20.13 5.04
CA ARG A 285 20.34 19.74 4.81
C ARG A 285 19.81 20.29 3.50
N ASP A 286 20.12 21.53 3.15
CA ASP A 286 19.71 22.14 1.87
C ASP A 286 20.24 21.36 0.66
N LEU A 287 21.49 20.88 0.71
CA LEU A 287 22.04 20.02 -0.33
C LEU A 287 21.38 18.64 -0.35
N PHE A 288 21.14 18.02 0.82
CA PHE A 288 20.38 16.77 0.89
C PHE A 288 18.97 16.90 0.30
N ASN A 289 18.23 17.95 0.66
CA ASN A 289 16.88 18.23 0.16
C ASN A 289 16.87 18.34 -1.37
N LYS A 290 17.88 18.99 -1.97
CA LYS A 290 18.04 19.07 -3.44
C LYS A 290 18.23 17.70 -4.09
N LEU A 291 19.03 16.82 -3.49
CA LEU A 291 19.31 15.48 -4.03
C LEU A 291 18.09 14.57 -4.02
N ILE A 292 17.20 14.69 -3.03
CA ILE A 292 15.96 13.89 -2.93
C ILE A 292 14.73 14.59 -3.51
N LYS A 293 14.91 15.79 -4.08
CA LYS A 293 13.81 16.72 -4.39
C LYS A 293 12.73 16.10 -5.26
N GLU A 294 13.10 15.52 -6.39
CA GLU A 294 12.16 14.93 -7.35
C GLU A 294 11.41 13.74 -6.74
N LYS A 295 12.09 12.95 -5.89
CA LYS A 295 11.49 11.80 -5.21
C LYS A 295 10.43 12.19 -4.17
N ILE A 296 10.39 13.45 -3.73
CA ILE A 296 9.36 13.97 -2.82
C ILE A 296 8.37 14.87 -3.56
N GLU A 297 8.82 15.83 -4.38
CA GLU A 297 7.92 16.76 -5.09
C GLU A 297 7.19 16.13 -6.30
N ILE A 298 7.63 14.97 -6.81
CA ILE A 298 6.99 14.28 -7.93
C ILE A 298 6.49 12.89 -7.49
N ASP A 299 7.40 11.96 -7.13
CA ASP A 299 7.01 10.56 -6.94
C ASP A 299 6.07 10.35 -5.75
N VAL A 300 6.31 11.03 -4.61
CA VAL A 300 5.40 11.02 -3.45
C VAL A 300 4.08 11.75 -3.76
N ILE A 301 4.14 12.96 -4.33
CA ILE A 301 2.95 13.77 -4.64
C ILE A 301 2.01 13.02 -5.60
N LYS A 302 2.55 12.35 -6.62
CA LYS A 302 1.78 11.53 -7.58
C LYS A 302 0.87 10.51 -6.89
N GLU A 303 1.36 9.77 -5.90
CA GLU A 303 0.53 8.76 -5.22
C GLU A 303 -0.42 9.39 -4.19
N CYS A 304 -0.05 10.52 -3.58
CA CYS A 304 -0.96 11.31 -2.74
C CYS A 304 -2.14 11.90 -3.55
N ASP A 305 -1.89 12.41 -4.75
CA ASP A 305 -2.92 12.93 -5.65
C ASP A 305 -3.82 11.80 -6.16
N LYS A 306 -3.22 10.64 -6.51
CA LYS A 306 -3.96 9.43 -6.92
C LYS A 306 -4.94 8.94 -5.86
N VAL A 307 -4.56 8.92 -4.58
CA VAL A 307 -5.47 8.47 -3.52
C VAL A 307 -6.59 9.48 -3.22
N LEU A 308 -6.34 10.78 -3.41
CA LEU A 308 -7.38 11.81 -3.37
C LEU A 308 -8.34 11.72 -4.57
N GLN A 309 -7.84 11.43 -5.77
CA GLN A 309 -8.66 11.16 -6.95
C GLN A 309 -9.60 9.97 -6.72
N ILE A 310 -9.09 8.84 -6.22
CA ILE A 310 -9.90 7.65 -5.89
C ILE A 310 -10.98 7.99 -4.84
N LEU A 311 -10.65 8.83 -3.85
CA LEU A 311 -11.61 9.29 -2.84
C LEU A 311 -12.74 10.11 -3.47
N GLU A 312 -12.43 11.06 -4.35
CA GLU A 312 -13.41 11.92 -5.01
C GLU A 312 -14.30 11.11 -5.97
N GLU A 313 -13.71 10.26 -6.82
CA GLU A 313 -14.42 9.45 -7.81
C GLU A 313 -15.35 8.41 -7.17
N LYS A 314 -14.92 7.73 -6.11
CA LYS A 314 -15.69 6.62 -5.50
C LYS A 314 -16.62 7.06 -4.36
N TYR A 315 -16.29 8.14 -3.65
CA TYR A 315 -17.00 8.55 -2.43
C TYR A 315 -17.50 10.00 -2.46
N GLY A 316 -17.15 10.80 -3.48
CA GLY A 316 -17.54 12.20 -3.57
C GLY A 316 -16.95 13.09 -2.47
N LYS A 317 -15.84 12.66 -1.85
CA LYS A 317 -15.14 13.35 -0.76
C LYS A 317 -13.83 13.93 -1.26
N THR A 318 -13.42 15.03 -0.66
CA THR A 318 -12.28 15.85 -1.10
C THR A 318 -11.29 16.07 0.03
N LEU A 319 -10.18 16.77 -0.26
CA LEU A 319 -9.21 17.20 0.75
C LEU A 319 -9.85 18.03 1.88
N GLU A 320 -10.97 18.73 1.63
CA GLU A 320 -11.63 19.57 2.63
C GLU A 320 -12.33 18.77 3.73
N ASP A 321 -12.70 17.52 3.42
CA ASP A 321 -13.33 16.56 4.33
C ASP A 321 -12.31 15.84 5.23
N ILE A 322 -11.02 15.87 4.85
CA ILE A 322 -9.93 15.25 5.61
C ILE A 322 -9.78 15.98 6.95
N THR A 323 -9.90 15.22 8.04
CA THR A 323 -9.85 15.72 9.41
C THR A 323 -8.42 15.96 9.88
N CYS A 324 -7.48 15.09 9.52
CA CYS A 324 -6.05 15.28 9.78
C CYS A 324 -5.18 14.38 8.88
N ILE A 325 -3.92 14.79 8.68
CA ILE A 325 -2.89 14.02 7.98
C ILE A 325 -1.96 13.38 9.01
N LEU A 326 -1.91 12.05 9.05
CA LEU A 326 -1.13 11.26 10.00
C LEU A 326 0.19 10.81 9.35
N MET A 327 1.32 11.37 9.81
CA MET A 327 2.65 10.99 9.32
C MET A 327 3.13 9.71 10.02
N VAL A 328 3.48 8.67 9.27
CA VAL A 328 3.97 7.37 9.74
C VAL A 328 5.29 7.03 9.05
N GLY A 329 6.12 6.21 9.67
CA GLY A 329 7.36 5.74 9.05
C GLY A 329 8.54 6.70 9.23
N GLY A 330 9.71 6.13 9.50
CA GLY A 330 10.86 6.90 9.99
C GLY A 330 11.45 7.93 9.01
N SER A 331 11.13 7.87 7.71
CA SER A 331 11.62 8.85 6.73
C SER A 331 10.78 10.14 6.71
N THR A 332 9.57 10.14 7.29
CA THR A 332 8.79 11.38 7.53
C THR A 332 9.46 12.37 8.47
N LYS A 333 10.47 11.91 9.23
CA LYS A 333 11.30 12.74 10.11
C LYS A 333 12.22 13.70 9.35
N ILE A 334 12.38 13.53 8.04
CA ILE A 334 13.10 14.48 7.19
C ILE A 334 12.25 15.77 7.10
N PRO A 335 12.74 16.94 7.57
CA PRO A 335 11.92 18.16 7.61
C PRO A 335 11.32 18.56 6.26
N PHE A 336 12.08 18.37 5.18
CA PHE A 336 11.64 18.65 3.82
C PHE A 336 10.44 17.79 3.36
N VAL A 337 10.31 16.54 3.82
CA VAL A 337 9.10 15.73 3.56
C VAL A 337 7.90 16.41 4.19
N LYS A 338 7.99 16.78 5.48
CA LYS A 338 6.93 17.49 6.20
C LYS A 338 6.58 18.81 5.50
N GLU A 339 7.57 19.63 5.16
CA GLU A 339 7.38 20.92 4.47
C GLU A 339 6.63 20.78 3.13
N VAL A 340 6.97 19.77 2.32
CA VAL A 340 6.30 19.53 1.03
C VAL A 340 4.86 19.05 1.24
N ILE A 341 4.60 18.15 2.19
CA ILE A 341 3.23 17.67 2.46
C ILE A 341 2.35 18.78 3.05
N GLU A 342 2.86 19.60 3.97
CA GLU A 342 2.11 20.75 4.50
C GLU A 342 1.80 21.78 3.41
N LYS A 343 2.78 22.09 2.56
CA LYS A 343 2.63 23.05 1.45
C LYS A 343 1.55 22.64 0.43
N ASN A 344 1.41 21.34 0.15
CA ASN A 344 0.45 20.85 -0.86
C ASN A 344 -0.92 20.51 -0.27
N TYR A 345 -0.97 19.91 0.93
CA TYR A 345 -2.21 19.32 1.47
C TYR A 345 -2.74 19.98 2.76
N CYS A 346 -1.94 20.78 3.46
CA CYS A 346 -2.41 21.57 4.62
C CYS A 346 -2.81 23.00 4.23
N VAL A 347 -3.66 23.08 3.20
CA VAL A 347 -4.14 24.34 2.60
C VAL A 347 -5.60 24.66 2.92
N THR A 348 -6.28 23.78 3.67
CA THR A 348 -7.72 23.85 3.94
C THR A 348 -8.02 24.61 5.24
N ASN A 349 -9.31 24.91 5.50
CA ASN A 349 -9.69 25.51 6.79
C ASN A 349 -9.45 24.58 7.98
N ASN A 350 -9.52 23.26 7.75
CA ASN A 350 -9.43 22.20 8.76
C ASN A 350 -7.99 21.69 8.92
N LEU A 351 -7.21 21.67 7.84
CA LEU A 351 -5.83 21.19 7.79
C LEU A 351 -4.84 22.35 7.70
N LYS A 352 -4.15 22.66 8.80
CA LYS A 352 -3.14 23.74 8.86
C LYS A 352 -1.71 23.26 9.07
N GLU A 353 -1.54 22.04 9.55
CA GLU A 353 -0.27 21.36 9.75
C GLU A 353 -0.50 19.84 9.72
N VAL A 354 0.55 19.07 9.45
CA VAL A 354 0.48 17.60 9.59
C VAL A 354 0.52 17.21 11.06
N THR A 355 -0.16 16.13 11.41
CA THR A 355 -0.27 15.66 12.78
C THR A 355 1.01 14.95 13.23
N SER A 356 1.53 15.35 14.38
CA SER A 356 2.75 14.79 14.97
C SER A 356 2.44 13.80 16.10
N PHE A 357 2.99 12.59 16.00
CA PHE A 357 3.04 11.57 17.05
C PHE A 357 4.34 10.75 16.91
N ASP A 358 4.52 9.68 17.70
CA ASP A 358 5.71 8.81 17.63
C ASP A 358 5.63 7.90 16.38
N VAL A 359 6.03 8.45 15.22
CA VAL A 359 5.87 7.87 13.87
C VAL A 359 6.54 6.50 13.68
N ASP A 360 7.52 6.16 14.53
CA ASP A 360 8.21 4.86 14.51
C ASP A 360 7.43 3.76 15.26
N LEU A 361 6.42 4.12 16.05
CA LEU A 361 5.80 3.23 17.04
C LEU A 361 4.27 3.16 16.95
N ALA A 362 3.63 4.09 16.25
CA ALA A 362 2.16 4.21 16.19
C ALA A 362 1.48 2.96 15.62
N VAL A 363 2.07 2.35 14.60
CA VAL A 363 1.60 1.11 13.97
C VAL A 363 1.57 -0.03 14.99
N SER A 364 2.70 -0.28 15.66
CA SER A 364 2.81 -1.28 16.73
C SER A 364 1.88 -0.98 17.92
N ALA A 365 1.68 0.30 18.25
CA ALA A 365 0.78 0.72 19.32
C ALA A 365 -0.69 0.40 18.99
N GLY A 366 -1.13 0.68 17.75
CA GLY A 366 -2.47 0.32 17.26
C GLY A 366 -2.70 -1.18 17.26
N ALA A 367 -1.72 -1.94 16.75
CA ALA A 367 -1.72 -3.40 16.85
C ALA A 367 -1.76 -3.88 18.31
N GLY A 368 -1.12 -3.16 19.24
CA GLY A 368 -1.16 -3.46 20.67
C GLY A 368 -2.53 -3.24 21.29
N PHE A 369 -3.24 -2.17 20.92
CA PHE A 369 -4.62 -1.93 21.33
C PHE A 369 -5.57 -3.02 20.81
N ILE A 370 -5.45 -3.41 19.54
CA ILE A 370 -6.27 -4.48 18.94
C ILE A 370 -5.89 -5.87 19.50
N ALA A 371 -4.62 -6.16 19.74
CA ALA A 371 -4.23 -7.39 20.42
C ALA A 371 -4.87 -7.49 21.81
N ASN A 372 -4.95 -6.36 22.54
CA ASN A 372 -5.56 -6.33 23.86
C ASN A 372 -7.09 -6.56 23.82
N SER A 373 -7.80 -6.22 22.73
CA SER A 373 -9.26 -6.39 22.65
C SER A 373 -9.71 -7.84 22.49
N TYR A 374 -8.82 -8.73 22.06
CA TYR A 374 -9.03 -10.18 22.12
C TYR A 374 -9.00 -10.75 23.55
N GLY A 375 -8.68 -9.94 24.56
CA GLY A 375 -8.64 -10.37 25.96
C GLY A 375 -7.51 -11.36 26.23
N PHE A 376 -7.80 -12.44 26.95
CA PHE A 376 -6.82 -13.48 27.29
C PHE A 376 -7.49 -14.81 27.63
N GLU A 377 -6.70 -15.88 27.68
CA GLU A 377 -7.17 -17.19 28.13
C GLU A 377 -6.46 -17.64 29.40
N ILE A 378 -7.18 -18.32 30.29
CA ILE A 378 -6.62 -19.02 31.44
C ILE A 378 -6.80 -20.53 31.20
N GLU A 379 -5.71 -21.25 31.04
CA GLU A 379 -5.68 -22.70 30.83
C GLU A 379 -5.20 -23.41 32.09
N ASP A 380 -5.80 -24.54 32.45
CA ASP A 380 -5.27 -25.51 33.40
C ASP A 380 -5.32 -26.95 32.86
N GLU A 381 -4.27 -27.34 32.14
CA GLU A 381 -4.05 -28.69 31.60
C GLU A 381 -4.34 -29.82 32.62
N VAL A 382 -4.00 -29.61 33.90
CA VAL A 382 -4.13 -30.64 34.95
C VAL A 382 -5.59 -30.94 35.31
N ASN A 383 -6.45 -29.93 35.28
CA ASN A 383 -7.88 -30.05 35.59
C ASN A 383 -8.77 -30.02 34.34
N ASN A 384 -8.17 -29.93 33.15
CA ASN A 384 -8.84 -29.74 31.86
C ASN A 384 -9.82 -28.55 31.90
N ILE A 385 -9.33 -27.39 32.34
CA ILE A 385 -10.09 -26.13 32.37
C ILE A 385 -9.52 -25.18 31.33
N LEU A 386 -10.37 -24.58 30.51
CA LEU A 386 -10.03 -23.45 29.64
C LEU A 386 -11.08 -22.37 29.81
N VAL A 387 -10.66 -21.17 30.22
CA VAL A 387 -11.54 -20.00 30.37
C VAL A 387 -11.07 -18.90 29.43
N LYS A 388 -11.93 -18.48 28.51
CA LYS A 388 -11.74 -17.27 27.70
C LYS A 388 -12.24 -16.08 28.49
N MET A 389 -11.36 -15.11 28.70
CA MET A 389 -11.64 -13.85 29.38
C MET A 389 -11.70 -12.75 28.31
N ASN A 390 -12.84 -12.08 28.19
CA ASN A 390 -12.94 -10.90 27.34
C ASN A 390 -12.10 -9.75 27.93
N ALA A 391 -11.66 -8.83 27.07
CA ALA A 391 -10.94 -7.64 27.51
C ALA A 391 -11.79 -6.81 28.50
N PRO A 392 -11.34 -6.62 29.76
CA PRO A 392 -12.10 -5.84 30.73
C PRO A 392 -12.16 -4.36 30.36
N TYR A 393 -13.24 -3.67 30.73
CA TYR A 393 -13.43 -2.25 30.39
C TYR A 393 -14.03 -1.44 31.55
N ILE A 394 -13.86 -0.10 31.54
CA ILE A 394 -14.48 0.81 32.52
C ILE A 394 -15.62 1.62 31.90
N ILE A 395 -16.81 1.57 32.49
CA ILE A 395 -17.90 2.54 32.27
C ILE A 395 -18.27 3.16 33.62
N ASP A 396 -18.43 4.47 33.69
CA ASP A 396 -18.85 5.24 34.88
C ASP A 396 -18.12 4.90 36.20
N GLY A 397 -16.84 4.51 36.10
CA GLY A 397 -16.01 4.11 37.23
C GLY A 397 -16.26 2.70 37.76
N GLN A 398 -16.99 1.86 37.03
CA GLN A 398 -17.10 0.42 37.26
C GLN A 398 -16.28 -0.34 36.23
N ILE A 399 -15.54 -1.35 36.66
CA ILE A 399 -14.87 -2.32 35.77
C ILE A 399 -15.84 -3.45 35.50
N TYR A 400 -16.01 -3.79 34.22
CA TYR A 400 -16.76 -4.93 33.74
C TYR A 400 -15.79 -6.06 33.35
N ILE A 401 -16.14 -7.29 33.73
CA ILE A 401 -15.41 -8.50 33.37
C ILE A 401 -16.41 -9.54 32.89
N SER A 402 -16.16 -10.08 31.70
CA SER A 402 -16.97 -11.13 31.09
C SER A 402 -16.09 -12.17 30.39
N GLY A 403 -16.70 -13.27 29.99
CA GLY A 403 -16.03 -14.35 29.30
C GLY A 403 -16.85 -15.63 29.32
N ASN A 404 -16.21 -16.75 28.98
CA ASN A 404 -16.84 -18.05 29.02
C ASN A 404 -15.86 -19.18 29.38
N VAL A 405 -16.36 -20.17 30.09
CA VAL A 405 -15.70 -21.45 30.32
C VAL A 405 -15.87 -22.28 29.05
N VAL A 406 -14.77 -22.53 28.35
CA VAL A 406 -14.73 -23.34 27.11
C VAL A 406 -14.60 -24.81 27.44
N GLU A 407 -13.76 -25.14 28.43
CA GLU A 407 -13.53 -26.51 28.88
C GLU A 407 -13.56 -26.61 30.40
N GLY A 408 -13.93 -27.80 30.89
CA GLY A 408 -14.04 -28.10 32.32
C GLY A 408 -15.39 -27.74 32.92
N LYS A 409 -15.51 -27.87 34.25
CA LYS A 409 -16.70 -27.46 35.01
C LYS A 409 -16.30 -26.51 36.12
N VAL A 410 -16.54 -25.23 35.89
CA VAL A 410 -16.35 -24.13 36.84
C VAL A 410 -17.73 -23.50 37.07
N GLU A 411 -18.16 -23.42 38.33
CA GLU A 411 -19.44 -22.80 38.71
C GLU A 411 -19.24 -21.37 39.21
N LYS A 412 -18.06 -21.05 39.75
CA LYS A 412 -17.69 -19.72 40.19
C LYS A 412 -16.22 -19.41 39.92
N ILE A 413 -15.93 -18.16 39.61
CA ILE A 413 -14.57 -17.59 39.56
C ILE A 413 -14.47 -16.58 40.70
N LEU A 414 -13.51 -16.75 41.61
CA LEU A 414 -13.18 -15.73 42.61
C LEU A 414 -12.07 -14.86 42.02
N LEU A 415 -12.35 -13.57 41.90
CA LEU A 415 -11.37 -12.55 41.51
C LEU A 415 -10.91 -11.81 42.75
N LYS A 416 -9.69 -12.09 43.19
CA LYS A 416 -9.13 -11.55 44.42
C LYS A 416 -8.14 -10.41 44.13
N GLY A 417 -8.52 -9.19 44.47
CA GLY A 417 -7.61 -8.05 44.54
C GLY A 417 -7.00 -7.89 45.94
N LYS A 418 -6.16 -6.86 46.12
CA LYS A 418 -5.50 -6.59 47.41
C LYS A 418 -6.45 -6.09 48.51
N LYS A 419 -7.61 -5.54 48.13
CA LYS A 419 -8.58 -4.91 49.06
C LYS A 419 -9.92 -5.63 49.12
N ALA A 420 -10.33 -6.26 48.03
CA ALA A 420 -11.64 -6.87 47.84
C ALA A 420 -11.50 -8.18 47.08
N GLU A 421 -12.50 -9.06 47.26
CA GLU A 421 -12.66 -10.32 46.55
C GLU A 421 -14.05 -10.28 45.93
N HIS A 422 -14.12 -10.53 44.63
CA HIS A 422 -15.35 -10.47 43.84
C HIS A 422 -15.71 -11.87 43.36
N VAL A 423 -16.93 -12.30 43.64
CA VAL A 423 -17.45 -13.59 43.17
C VAL A 423 -18.11 -13.38 41.81
N ILE A 424 -17.69 -14.16 40.83
CA ILE A 424 -18.27 -14.24 39.50
C ILE A 424 -18.99 -15.58 39.42
N GLU A 425 -20.31 -15.54 39.31
CA GLU A 425 -21.13 -16.74 39.08
C GLU A 425 -21.09 -17.10 37.59
N VAL A 426 -20.88 -18.38 37.27
CA VAL A 426 -20.89 -18.89 35.88
C VAL A 426 -22.27 -19.46 35.58
N LEU A 427 -22.84 -19.10 34.43
CA LEU A 427 -24.15 -19.57 33.97
C LEU A 427 -24.09 -21.02 33.45
N GLU A 428 -25.25 -21.66 33.27
CA GLU A 428 -25.34 -23.05 32.81
C GLU A 428 -24.75 -23.28 31.40
N ASP A 429 -24.66 -22.24 30.58
CA ASP A 429 -24.02 -22.24 29.26
C ASP A 429 -22.50 -21.96 29.30
N GLY A 430 -21.93 -21.79 30.50
CA GLY A 430 -20.51 -21.49 30.73
C GLY A 430 -20.15 -20.01 30.64
N THR A 431 -21.08 -19.11 30.28
CA THR A 431 -20.81 -17.66 30.20
C THR A 431 -20.82 -17.00 31.59
N PHE A 432 -20.15 -15.85 31.71
CA PHE A 432 -20.20 -15.02 32.91
C PHE A 432 -20.05 -13.53 32.60
N LEU A 433 -20.63 -12.71 33.48
CA LEU A 433 -20.50 -11.25 33.51
C LEU A 433 -20.54 -10.76 34.96
N THR A 434 -19.63 -9.87 35.34
CA THR A 434 -19.63 -9.16 36.61
C THR A 434 -19.19 -7.71 36.43
N PHE A 435 -19.45 -6.88 37.44
CA PHE A 435 -18.89 -5.54 37.54
C PHE A 435 -18.61 -5.14 38.99
N PHE A 436 -17.64 -4.25 39.21
CA PHE A 436 -17.28 -3.71 40.52
C PHE A 436 -16.63 -2.32 40.41
N ASP A 437 -16.56 -1.56 41.51
CA ASP A 437 -15.96 -0.21 41.51
C ASP A 437 -14.47 -0.29 41.14
N ALA A 438 -14.03 0.53 40.19
CA ALA A 438 -12.64 0.60 39.74
C ALA A 438 -11.64 0.94 40.86
N LYS A 439 -12.10 1.46 42.01
CA LYS A 439 -11.30 1.72 43.22
C LYS A 439 -10.95 0.45 44.02
N ASP A 440 -11.72 -0.61 43.85
CA ASP A 440 -11.52 -1.92 44.50
C ASP A 440 -10.50 -2.79 43.73
N TYR A 441 -10.37 -2.54 42.42
CA TYR A 441 -9.34 -3.11 41.58
C TYR A 441 -7.92 -2.79 42.06
N THR A 442 -7.02 -3.74 41.85
CA THR A 442 -5.59 -3.56 42.07
C THR A 442 -4.78 -4.23 40.99
N GLU A 443 -3.60 -3.68 40.70
CA GLU A 443 -2.63 -4.18 39.71
C GLU A 443 -2.34 -5.69 39.78
N LYS A 444 -2.51 -6.32 40.94
CA LYS A 444 -2.47 -7.78 41.10
C LYS A 444 -3.87 -8.35 41.30
N CYS A 445 -4.16 -9.40 40.55
CA CYS A 445 -5.33 -10.25 40.74
C CYS A 445 -4.93 -11.73 40.82
N THR A 446 -5.61 -12.45 41.69
CA THR A 446 -5.64 -13.92 41.70
C THR A 446 -6.98 -14.38 41.17
N TYR A 447 -6.97 -15.36 40.25
CA TYR A 447 -8.15 -16.06 39.76
C TYR A 447 -8.21 -17.43 40.42
N THR A 448 -9.32 -17.72 41.10
CA THR A 448 -9.56 -19.02 41.75
C THR A 448 -10.82 -19.64 41.13
N PHE A 449 -10.69 -20.81 40.52
CA PHE A 449 -11.83 -21.52 39.91
C PHE A 449 -12.45 -22.53 40.88
N VAL A 450 -13.77 -22.49 41.02
CA VAL A 450 -14.53 -23.20 42.06
C VAL A 450 -15.69 -23.99 41.43
N ASN A 451 -15.99 -25.17 41.98
CA ASN A 451 -17.11 -26.04 41.57
C ASN A 451 -17.69 -26.70 42.83
N GLY A 452 -18.97 -26.47 43.11
CA GLY A 452 -19.56 -26.62 44.44
C GLY A 452 -18.84 -25.77 45.48
N ASP A 453 -18.56 -26.37 46.64
CA ASP A 453 -17.76 -25.74 47.70
C ASP A 453 -16.24 -25.95 47.53
N LYS A 454 -15.78 -26.51 46.40
CA LYS A 454 -14.38 -26.91 46.22
C LYS A 454 -13.64 -26.01 45.24
N GLU A 455 -12.57 -25.40 45.73
CA GLU A 455 -11.51 -24.82 44.91
C GLU A 455 -10.82 -25.91 44.06
N ILE A 456 -10.76 -25.67 42.74
CA ILE A 456 -10.20 -26.59 41.76
C ILE A 456 -8.75 -26.20 41.44
N SER A 457 -8.53 -24.90 41.26
CA SER A 457 -7.27 -24.33 40.75
C SER A 457 -7.18 -22.84 41.06
N GLU A 458 -5.96 -22.33 41.25
CA GLU A 458 -5.66 -20.92 41.55
C GLU A 458 -4.46 -20.45 40.72
N ILE A 459 -4.55 -19.24 40.16
CA ILE A 459 -3.44 -18.56 39.47
C ILE A 459 -3.35 -17.09 39.90
N GLU A 460 -2.22 -16.72 40.50
CA GLU A 460 -1.81 -15.32 40.66
C GLU A 460 -0.96 -14.92 39.46
N SER A 461 -1.28 -13.79 38.83
CA SER A 461 -0.33 -13.09 37.96
C SER A 461 0.57 -12.20 38.81
N THR A 462 1.87 -12.42 38.70
CA THR A 462 2.87 -11.49 39.25
C THR A 462 3.13 -10.32 38.31
N ASP A 463 2.81 -10.48 37.02
CA ASP A 463 2.68 -9.38 36.08
C ASP A 463 1.45 -8.53 36.43
N ASN A 464 1.69 -7.22 36.61
CA ASN A 464 0.71 -6.23 37.07
C ASN A 464 -0.32 -5.86 35.97
N SER A 465 -0.80 -6.84 35.21
CA SER A 465 -1.47 -6.67 33.91
C SER A 465 -2.72 -7.54 33.73
N THR A 466 -3.19 -8.26 34.75
CA THR A 466 -4.31 -9.23 34.60
C THR A 466 -5.62 -8.65 34.11
N VAL A 467 -5.82 -7.35 34.25
CA VAL A 467 -6.94 -6.61 33.70
C VAL A 467 -6.33 -5.38 33.02
N ASP A 468 -5.85 -5.57 31.79
CA ASP A 468 -5.38 -4.48 30.93
C ASP A 468 -6.60 -3.77 30.35
N ILE A 469 -7.17 -2.87 31.17
CA ILE A 469 -8.46 -2.22 30.94
C ILE A 469 -8.47 -1.49 29.60
N ILE A 470 -9.45 -1.84 28.76
CA ILE A 470 -9.81 -1.13 27.54
C ILE A 470 -10.79 0.00 27.88
N ALA A 471 -10.57 1.17 27.28
CA ALA A 471 -11.59 2.20 27.25
C ALA A 471 -12.75 1.70 26.36
N PRO A 472 -14.00 1.69 26.86
CA PRO A 472 -15.11 1.00 26.22
C PRO A 472 -15.31 1.42 24.77
N THR A 473 -15.68 0.44 23.96
CA THR A 473 -15.95 0.58 22.52
C THR A 473 -17.48 0.60 22.34
N PRO A 474 -18.15 1.77 22.42
CA PRO A 474 -19.59 1.85 22.14
C PRO A 474 -19.89 1.52 20.67
N ILE A 475 -21.06 0.95 20.40
CA ILE A 475 -21.63 0.95 19.05
C ILE A 475 -22.23 2.33 18.85
N GLN A 476 -21.96 2.98 17.74
CA GLN A 476 -22.46 4.32 17.45
C GLN A 476 -23.15 4.26 16.07
N ASN A 477 -22.84 5.14 15.14
CA ASN A 477 -23.09 5.10 13.69
C ASN A 477 -23.10 3.80 12.87
N GLU A 478 -23.66 2.64 13.30
CA GLU A 478 -24.48 1.81 12.39
C GLU A 478 -25.40 0.80 13.12
N THR A 479 -26.71 0.88 12.83
CA THR A 479 -27.69 -0.09 13.30
C THR A 479 -27.52 -1.40 12.52
N ILE A 480 -27.19 -2.50 13.21
CA ILE A 480 -27.40 -3.84 12.65
C ILE A 480 -28.92 -4.00 12.48
N ALA A 481 -29.39 -4.28 11.27
CA ALA A 481 -30.80 -4.26 10.94
C ALA A 481 -31.24 -5.48 10.11
N VAL A 482 -32.45 -5.96 10.38
CA VAL A 482 -33.14 -6.96 9.57
C VAL A 482 -34.13 -6.26 8.65
N GLU A 483 -34.08 -6.58 7.37
CA GLU A 483 -34.99 -6.01 6.36
C GLU A 483 -36.20 -6.92 6.14
N ILE A 484 -37.40 -6.37 6.17
CA ILE A 484 -38.66 -7.11 6.06
C ILE A 484 -39.61 -6.41 5.10
N ILE A 485 -40.27 -7.18 4.25
CA ILE A 485 -41.33 -6.69 3.36
C ILE A 485 -42.62 -6.54 4.18
N ASP A 486 -43.02 -5.31 4.49
CA ASP A 486 -44.33 -4.99 5.04
C ASP A 486 -45.36 -4.94 3.91
N ILE A 487 -46.15 -6.00 3.82
CA ILE A 487 -47.16 -6.19 2.77
C ILE A 487 -48.43 -5.36 3.03
N GLU A 488 -48.76 -5.02 4.30
CA GLU A 488 -49.89 -4.12 4.59
C GLU A 488 -49.60 -2.69 4.12
N LYS A 489 -48.33 -2.27 4.14
CA LYS A 489 -47.86 -0.98 3.61
C LYS A 489 -47.31 -1.05 2.17
N GLY A 490 -47.13 -2.25 1.61
CA GLY A 490 -46.58 -2.47 0.27
C GLY A 490 -45.13 -1.98 0.10
N ARG A 491 -44.33 -1.97 1.18
CA ARG A 491 -42.96 -1.43 1.18
C ARG A 491 -42.02 -2.28 2.03
N VAL A 492 -40.74 -2.15 1.76
CA VAL A 492 -39.70 -2.78 2.59
C VAL A 492 -39.36 -1.86 3.77
N GLU A 493 -39.26 -2.42 4.98
CA GLU A 493 -38.89 -1.72 6.21
C GLU A 493 -37.65 -2.39 6.82
N LYS A 494 -36.62 -1.59 7.15
CA LYS A 494 -35.48 -2.03 7.96
C LYS A 494 -35.84 -1.90 9.44
N TYR A 495 -35.77 -3.00 10.17
CA TYR A 495 -35.96 -3.06 11.62
C TYR A 495 -34.57 -3.07 12.30
N PRO A 496 -34.21 -2.05 13.09
CA PRO A 496 -32.95 -2.05 13.83
C PRO A 496 -33.00 -3.15 14.88
N ILE A 497 -32.09 -4.11 14.76
CA ILE A 497 -31.85 -5.15 15.75
C ILE A 497 -31.06 -4.56 16.91
N ILE A 498 -30.10 -3.69 16.59
CA ILE A 498 -29.22 -2.98 17.53
C ILE A 498 -29.23 -1.51 17.15
N ASN A 499 -29.30 -0.63 18.14
CA ASN A 499 -29.38 0.80 17.92
C ASN A 499 -28.01 1.46 17.94
N SER A 500 -27.91 2.54 17.19
CA SER A 500 -26.78 3.45 17.31
C SER A 500 -26.73 4.04 18.72
N GLY A 501 -25.60 3.86 19.42
CA GLY A 501 -25.41 4.24 20.82
C GLY A 501 -25.52 3.08 21.83
N ASP A 502 -25.85 1.86 21.40
CA ASP A 502 -25.84 0.69 22.29
C ASP A 502 -24.40 0.29 22.68
N PHE A 503 -24.22 -0.29 23.87
CA PHE A 503 -22.91 -0.78 24.33
C PHE A 503 -22.79 -2.29 24.09
N LEU A 504 -21.64 -2.75 23.59
CA LEU A 504 -21.34 -4.17 23.47
C LEU A 504 -20.99 -4.79 24.84
N PRO A 505 -21.33 -6.07 25.08
CA PRO A 505 -22.17 -6.92 24.25
C PRO A 505 -23.67 -6.56 24.39
N VAL A 506 -24.44 -6.76 23.33
CA VAL A 506 -25.87 -6.39 23.28
C VAL A 506 -26.72 -7.57 22.79
N GLU A 507 -27.96 -7.67 23.29
CA GLU A 507 -28.92 -8.70 22.92
C GLU A 507 -30.33 -8.11 22.74
N THR A 508 -31.00 -8.50 21.66
CA THR A 508 -32.39 -8.09 21.36
C THR A 508 -33.22 -9.25 20.80
N VAL A 509 -34.55 -9.13 20.91
CA VAL A 509 -35.51 -10.16 20.43
C VAL A 509 -36.66 -9.48 19.71
N GLU A 510 -36.78 -9.73 18.41
CA GLU A 510 -37.84 -9.19 17.56
C GLU A 510 -38.82 -10.26 17.07
N TYR A 511 -40.05 -9.84 16.75
CA TYR A 511 -41.16 -10.76 16.43
C TYR A 511 -41.79 -10.48 15.06
N PHE A 512 -41.79 -11.48 14.19
CA PHE A 512 -42.30 -11.37 12.80
C PHE A 512 -43.40 -12.40 12.53
N LYS A 513 -44.20 -12.21 11.48
CA LYS A 513 -45.27 -13.13 11.08
C LYS A 513 -44.96 -13.80 9.74
N ILE A 514 -45.24 -15.10 9.64
CA ILE A 514 -45.19 -15.85 8.39
C ILE A 514 -46.24 -15.29 7.41
N ASN A 515 -45.86 -15.02 6.17
CA ASN A 515 -46.72 -14.46 5.13
C ASN A 515 -46.85 -15.39 3.91
N GLU A 516 -47.64 -15.00 2.91
CA GLU A 516 -47.93 -15.83 1.72
C GLU A 516 -46.75 -16.03 0.76
N TYR A 517 -45.69 -15.22 0.86
CA TYR A 517 -44.45 -15.33 0.09
C TYR A 517 -43.33 -16.06 0.86
N SER A 518 -43.59 -16.42 2.11
CA SER A 518 -42.65 -17.09 3.02
C SER A 518 -43.28 -18.36 3.61
N ASP A 519 -44.07 -19.08 2.80
CA ASP A 519 -44.80 -20.29 3.22
C ASP A 519 -43.91 -21.54 3.42
N LYS A 520 -42.66 -21.49 2.91
CA LYS A 520 -41.67 -22.59 2.94
C LYS A 520 -40.33 -22.19 3.55
N GLN A 521 -39.89 -20.96 3.31
CA GLN A 521 -38.62 -20.42 3.79
C GLN A 521 -38.82 -18.96 4.19
N ILE A 522 -38.09 -18.53 5.23
CA ILE A 522 -37.94 -17.12 5.59
C ILE A 522 -36.51 -16.72 5.26
N ILE A 523 -36.34 -15.63 4.53
CA ILE A 523 -35.04 -15.04 4.21
C ILE A 523 -34.98 -13.72 4.97
N LEU A 524 -33.99 -13.56 5.85
CA LEU A 524 -33.73 -12.34 6.61
C LEU A 524 -32.41 -11.72 6.13
N PRO A 525 -32.46 -10.68 5.29
CA PRO A 525 -31.31 -9.82 5.01
C PRO A 525 -30.76 -9.21 6.30
N ILE A 526 -29.50 -9.49 6.63
CA ILE A 526 -28.78 -8.80 7.71
C ILE A 526 -27.97 -7.67 7.11
N TRP A 527 -28.17 -6.46 7.63
CA TRP A 527 -27.50 -5.24 7.21
C TRP A 527 -26.65 -4.67 8.35
N GLU A 528 -25.46 -4.19 8.02
CA GLU A 528 -24.67 -3.23 8.79
C GLU A 528 -24.91 -1.89 8.07
N GLY A 529 -25.79 -1.06 8.64
CA GLY A 529 -26.27 0.18 8.02
C GLY A 529 -26.78 0.03 6.58
N ASN A 530 -25.96 0.51 5.64
CA ASN A 530 -26.25 0.47 4.20
C ASN A 530 -25.57 -0.70 3.46
N ARG A 531 -24.73 -1.49 4.13
CA ARG A 531 -24.13 -2.71 3.60
C ARG A 531 -24.93 -3.94 4.01
N LYS A 532 -25.20 -4.84 3.06
CA LYS A 532 -25.81 -6.14 3.37
C LYS A 532 -24.70 -7.16 3.64
N ILE A 533 -24.70 -7.78 4.82
CA ILE A 533 -23.62 -8.68 5.26
C ILE A 533 -23.88 -10.11 4.75
N PHE A 534 -25.09 -10.64 4.98
CA PHE A 534 -25.51 -11.98 4.57
C PHE A 534 -27.04 -12.12 4.59
N ASN A 535 -27.56 -13.21 4.04
CA ASN A 535 -28.94 -13.66 4.28
C ASN A 535 -28.91 -14.77 5.35
N LEU A 536 -29.74 -14.65 6.39
CA LEU A 536 -30.11 -15.80 7.21
C LEU A 536 -31.33 -16.47 6.57
N VAL A 537 -31.17 -17.71 6.11
CA VAL A 537 -32.28 -18.48 5.51
C VAL A 537 -32.76 -19.55 6.47
N ILE A 538 -34.03 -19.50 6.82
CA ILE A 538 -34.68 -20.40 7.78
C ILE A 538 -35.71 -21.26 7.03
N ASP A 539 -35.49 -22.57 7.00
CA ASP A 539 -36.45 -23.53 6.45
C ASP A 539 -37.62 -23.71 7.44
N LEU A 540 -38.86 -23.46 6.98
CA LEU A 540 -40.05 -23.61 7.81
C LEU A 540 -40.52 -25.07 7.82
N PRO A 541 -41.01 -25.57 8.98
CA PRO A 541 -41.59 -26.90 9.04
C PRO A 541 -42.92 -26.95 8.26
N SER A 542 -43.23 -28.09 7.65
CA SER A 542 -44.38 -28.25 6.73
C SER A 542 -45.77 -28.05 7.35
N ASN A 543 -45.85 -27.78 8.66
CA ASN A 543 -47.07 -27.47 9.40
C ASN A 543 -47.16 -25.98 9.81
N ALA A 544 -46.18 -25.16 9.41
CA ALA A 544 -46.21 -23.71 9.57
C ALA A 544 -47.42 -23.11 8.82
N LYS A 545 -47.98 -22.03 9.37
CA LYS A 545 -49.17 -21.37 8.83
C LYS A 545 -48.95 -19.87 8.72
N ILE A 546 -49.48 -19.30 7.64
CA ILE A 546 -49.59 -17.85 7.46
C ILE A 546 -50.23 -17.23 8.72
N GLY A 547 -49.57 -16.19 9.25
CA GLY A 547 -49.96 -15.48 10.47
C GLY A 547 -49.35 -16.00 11.79
N GLN A 548 -48.67 -17.16 11.80
CA GLN A 548 -47.89 -17.58 12.99
C GLN A 548 -46.71 -16.65 13.23
N LYS A 549 -46.33 -16.50 14.51
CA LYS A 549 -45.20 -15.66 14.92
C LYS A 549 -43.90 -16.46 14.98
N ILE A 550 -42.85 -15.94 14.36
CA ILE A 550 -41.48 -16.27 14.68
C ILE A 550 -40.90 -15.20 15.62
N SER A 551 -39.89 -15.58 16.41
CA SER A 551 -39.01 -14.64 17.10
C SER A 551 -37.58 -14.83 16.62
N VAL A 552 -36.87 -13.71 16.44
CA VAL A 552 -35.44 -13.69 16.11
C VAL A 552 -34.73 -13.01 17.26
N LYS A 553 -33.96 -13.80 18.02
CA LYS A 553 -33.04 -13.32 19.03
C LYS A 553 -31.69 -13.06 18.36
N THR A 554 -31.11 -11.90 18.60
CA THR A 554 -29.79 -11.54 18.11
C THR A 554 -28.90 -11.14 19.28
N SER A 555 -27.68 -11.65 19.31
CA SER A 555 -26.67 -11.32 20.30
C SER A 555 -25.39 -10.89 19.57
N VAL A 556 -24.78 -9.77 19.96
CA VAL A 556 -23.52 -9.28 19.39
C VAL A 556 -22.49 -9.10 20.49
N ASP A 557 -21.30 -9.69 20.28
CA ASP A 557 -20.21 -9.71 21.26
C ASP A 557 -19.28 -8.48 21.19
N LEU A 558 -18.30 -8.43 22.09
CA LEU A 558 -17.36 -7.31 22.22
C LEU A 558 -16.41 -7.10 21.04
N ILE A 559 -16.38 -8.01 20.05
CA ILE A 559 -15.62 -7.87 18.80
C ILE A 559 -16.54 -7.88 17.56
N SER A 560 -17.82 -7.54 17.76
CA SER A 560 -18.86 -7.42 16.73
C SER A 560 -19.29 -8.73 16.04
N ASN A 561 -19.04 -9.91 16.62
CA ASN A 561 -19.61 -11.15 16.06
C ASN A 561 -21.13 -11.20 16.28
N VAL A 562 -21.90 -11.43 15.22
CA VAL A 562 -23.36 -11.52 15.26
C VAL A 562 -23.83 -12.97 15.36
N THR A 563 -24.55 -13.30 16.42
CA THR A 563 -25.22 -14.61 16.63
C THR A 563 -26.73 -14.44 16.50
N LEU A 564 -27.39 -15.33 15.74
CA LEU A 564 -28.83 -15.29 15.49
C LEU A 564 -29.49 -16.62 15.91
N GLU A 565 -30.48 -16.55 16.79
CA GLU A 565 -31.35 -17.68 17.15
C GLU A 565 -32.80 -17.40 16.69
N VAL A 566 -33.43 -18.35 16.00
CA VAL A 566 -34.79 -18.19 15.50
C VAL A 566 -35.70 -19.24 16.12
N GLU A 567 -36.87 -18.83 16.61
CA GLU A 567 -37.89 -19.74 17.14
C GLU A 567 -39.25 -19.55 16.49
N LEU A 568 -39.99 -20.65 16.33
CA LEU A 568 -41.41 -20.67 15.95
C LEU A 568 -42.22 -21.28 17.10
N GLU A 569 -43.05 -20.47 17.75
CA GLU A 569 -43.86 -20.86 18.92
C GLU A 569 -43.05 -21.58 20.04
N GLY A 570 -41.85 -21.10 20.34
CA GLY A 570 -40.98 -21.66 21.39
C GLY A 570 -40.20 -22.91 20.97
N LYS A 571 -40.03 -23.13 19.67
CA LYS A 571 -39.14 -24.17 19.11
C LYS A 571 -38.06 -23.54 18.25
N LYS A 572 -36.80 -23.75 18.61
CA LYS A 572 -35.65 -23.35 17.80
C LYS A 572 -35.73 -23.98 16.40
N LEU A 573 -35.48 -23.14 15.39
CA LEU A 573 -35.34 -23.51 13.99
C LEU A 573 -33.86 -23.37 13.60
N ASN A 574 -33.37 -24.30 12.79
CA ASN A 574 -32.03 -24.19 12.23
C ASN A 574 -32.07 -23.30 10.99
N GLY A 575 -31.28 -22.22 11.00
CA GLY A 575 -31.00 -21.43 9.81
C GLY A 575 -29.69 -21.85 9.14
N ARG A 576 -29.50 -21.42 7.90
CA ARG A 576 -28.20 -21.43 7.21
C ARG A 576 -27.81 -20.01 6.82
N TYR A 577 -26.52 -19.72 6.90
CA TYR A 577 -25.94 -18.47 6.41
C TYR A 577 -25.72 -18.60 4.90
N GLU A 578 -26.41 -17.78 4.12
CA GLU A 578 -26.08 -17.54 2.72
C GLU A 578 -25.36 -16.19 2.67
N TYR A 579 -24.04 -16.24 2.79
CA TYR A 579 -23.18 -15.07 2.57
C TYR A 579 -23.44 -14.53 1.19
N ILE A 580 -23.62 -13.21 1.08
CA ILE A 580 -23.64 -12.57 -0.23
C ILE A 580 -22.21 -12.42 -0.66
N ASP A 581 -21.87 -13.17 -1.71
CA ASP A 581 -20.57 -13.15 -2.32
C ASP A 581 -20.35 -11.81 -3.02
N THR A 582 -19.80 -10.82 -2.31
CA THR A 582 -19.34 -9.57 -2.94
C THR A 582 -18.11 -9.79 -3.84
N SER A 583 -17.53 -10.98 -3.83
CA SER A 583 -16.55 -11.48 -4.80
C SER A 583 -17.17 -12.25 -5.98
N SER A 584 -18.51 -12.30 -6.09
CA SER A 584 -19.20 -12.70 -7.33
C SER A 584 -19.59 -11.51 -8.21
N PHE A 585 -18.91 -10.37 -8.04
CA PHE A 585 -18.38 -9.73 -9.23
C PHE A 585 -17.19 -10.59 -9.69
N GLU A 586 -17.47 -11.58 -10.56
CA GLU A 586 -16.55 -11.72 -11.69
C GLU A 586 -16.47 -10.32 -12.30
N GLU A 587 -15.26 -9.80 -12.51
CA GLU A 587 -15.09 -8.52 -13.19
C GLU A 587 -15.75 -8.63 -14.57
N GLU A 588 -16.97 -8.10 -14.69
CA GLU A 588 -17.49 -7.63 -15.97
C GLU A 588 -16.60 -6.46 -16.36
N ILE A 589 -15.45 -6.82 -16.95
CA ILE A 589 -14.52 -5.91 -17.60
C ILE A 589 -15.36 -4.93 -18.39
N ASP A 590 -15.26 -3.64 -18.06
CA ASP A 590 -16.16 -2.65 -18.63
C ASP A 590 -16.01 -2.67 -20.16
N ILE A 591 -17.06 -2.33 -20.89
CA ILE A 591 -17.00 -2.21 -22.35
C ILE A 591 -15.95 -1.17 -22.75
N ASP A 592 -15.79 -0.12 -21.95
CA ASP A 592 -14.76 0.90 -22.15
C ASP A 592 -13.35 0.31 -21.89
N GLU A 593 -13.18 -0.49 -20.83
CA GLU A 593 -11.94 -1.22 -20.50
C GLU A 593 -11.57 -2.27 -21.57
N LEU A 594 -12.56 -2.99 -22.14
CA LEU A 594 -12.37 -3.87 -23.30
C LEU A 594 -11.89 -3.10 -24.54
N SER A 595 -12.34 -1.86 -24.74
CA SER A 595 -11.89 -1.01 -25.85
C SER A 595 -10.45 -0.53 -25.65
N GLU A 596 -10.04 -0.24 -24.41
CA GLU A 596 -8.65 0.08 -24.05
C GLU A 596 -7.73 -1.12 -24.28
N ILE A 597 -8.05 -2.31 -23.74
CA ILE A 597 -7.28 -3.54 -23.93
C ILE A 597 -7.23 -3.94 -25.42
N PHE A 598 -8.28 -3.67 -26.20
CA PHE A 598 -8.24 -3.83 -27.65
C PHE A 598 -7.17 -2.93 -28.28
N ASN A 599 -7.18 -1.63 -27.95
CA ASN A 599 -6.27 -0.64 -28.51
C ASN A 599 -4.80 -0.94 -28.12
N GLU A 600 -4.57 -1.43 -26.91
CA GLU A 600 -3.27 -1.93 -26.44
C GLU A 600 -2.75 -3.09 -27.31
N ARG A 601 -3.58 -4.12 -27.52
CA ARG A 601 -3.14 -5.37 -28.16
C ARG A 601 -3.18 -5.37 -29.68
N VAL A 602 -4.03 -4.55 -30.31
CA VAL A 602 -4.13 -4.51 -31.79
C VAL A 602 -2.85 -3.98 -32.43
N GLY A 603 -2.07 -3.14 -31.72
CA GLY A 603 -0.75 -2.67 -32.15
C GLY A 603 0.31 -3.78 -32.28
N ASN A 604 0.07 -4.96 -31.71
CA ASN A 604 0.98 -6.12 -31.80
C ASN A 604 0.74 -6.98 -33.07
N ILE A 605 -0.19 -6.59 -33.96
CA ILE A 605 -0.43 -7.30 -35.23
C ILE A 605 0.47 -6.70 -36.33
N GLU A 606 1.55 -7.40 -36.66
CA GLU A 606 2.49 -6.99 -37.73
C GLU A 606 1.92 -7.13 -39.15
N ASP A 607 0.91 -7.97 -39.36
CA ASP A 607 0.29 -8.21 -40.67
C ASP A 607 -0.83 -7.20 -41.00
N PRO A 608 -0.68 -6.35 -42.03
CA PRO A 608 -1.65 -5.29 -42.32
C PRO A 608 -3.05 -5.78 -42.71
N GLU A 609 -3.17 -6.93 -43.39
CA GLU A 609 -4.49 -7.49 -43.75
C GLU A 609 -5.25 -7.99 -42.52
N THR A 610 -4.55 -8.61 -41.57
CA THR A 610 -5.12 -9.05 -40.29
C THR A 610 -5.48 -7.85 -39.42
N TYR A 611 -4.64 -6.82 -39.34
CA TYR A 611 -4.89 -5.59 -38.57
C TYR A 611 -6.19 -4.89 -39.01
N GLU A 612 -6.34 -4.61 -40.30
CA GLU A 612 -7.55 -4.00 -40.89
C GLU A 612 -8.82 -4.85 -40.66
N LYS A 613 -8.69 -6.18 -40.79
CA LYS A 613 -9.80 -7.11 -40.58
C LYS A 613 -10.30 -7.08 -39.13
N VAL A 614 -9.38 -7.02 -38.16
CA VAL A 614 -9.71 -7.01 -36.72
C VAL A 614 -10.28 -5.64 -36.32
N LEU A 615 -9.74 -4.52 -36.82
CA LEU A 615 -10.35 -3.19 -36.64
C LEU A 615 -11.79 -3.14 -37.19
N LYS A 616 -12.03 -3.75 -38.35
CA LYS A 616 -13.40 -3.82 -38.90
C LYS A 616 -14.34 -4.62 -37.98
N GLN A 617 -13.86 -5.72 -37.40
CA GLN A 617 -14.65 -6.50 -36.42
C GLN A 617 -14.97 -5.69 -35.16
N LYS A 618 -14.02 -4.89 -34.64
CA LYS A 618 -14.25 -3.95 -33.54
C LYS A 618 -15.40 -2.98 -33.86
N ASN A 619 -15.29 -2.27 -34.98
CA ASN A 619 -16.26 -1.26 -35.42
C ASN A 619 -17.67 -1.85 -35.67
N ASP A 620 -17.76 -3.08 -36.18
CA ASP A 620 -19.04 -3.76 -36.38
C ASP A 620 -19.69 -4.19 -35.04
N ILE A 621 -18.89 -4.60 -34.04
CA ILE A 621 -19.35 -4.94 -32.68
C ILE A 621 -19.78 -3.68 -31.91
N GLU A 622 -18.99 -2.61 -31.91
CA GLU A 622 -19.33 -1.36 -31.22
C GLU A 622 -20.62 -0.72 -31.78
N ARG A 623 -20.86 -0.83 -33.10
CA ARG A 623 -22.13 -0.42 -33.71
C ARG A 623 -23.31 -1.30 -33.25
N GLU A 624 -23.14 -2.61 -33.24
CA GLU A 624 -24.19 -3.54 -32.77
C GLU A 624 -24.54 -3.28 -31.29
N LEU A 625 -23.53 -2.96 -30.47
CA LEU A 625 -23.69 -2.64 -29.06
C LEU A 625 -24.44 -1.31 -28.84
N TYR A 626 -24.07 -0.26 -29.58
CA TYR A 626 -24.78 1.02 -29.54
C TYR A 626 -26.26 0.88 -29.94
N GLU A 627 -26.55 0.06 -30.94
CA GLU A 627 -27.93 -0.27 -31.34
C GLU A 627 -28.67 -1.03 -30.23
N ALA A 628 -28.05 -2.02 -29.58
CA ALA A 628 -28.65 -2.77 -28.47
C ALA A 628 -28.92 -1.88 -27.23
N GLN A 629 -27.96 -1.03 -26.86
CA GLN A 629 -28.08 -0.06 -25.76
C GLN A 629 -29.19 0.98 -26.02
N SER A 630 -29.26 1.53 -27.23
CA SER A 630 -30.30 2.48 -27.64
C SER A 630 -31.72 1.88 -27.54
N ASN A 631 -31.85 0.59 -27.89
CA ASN A 631 -33.09 -0.17 -27.78
C ASN A 631 -33.39 -0.69 -26.35
N LYS A 632 -32.42 -0.62 -25.43
CA LYS A 632 -32.48 -1.18 -24.06
C LYS A 632 -32.77 -2.69 -24.01
N ASP A 633 -32.20 -3.46 -24.92
CA ASP A 633 -32.29 -4.93 -24.91
C ASP A 633 -31.11 -5.53 -24.13
N GLU A 634 -31.30 -5.73 -22.82
CA GLU A 634 -30.29 -6.28 -21.90
C GLU A 634 -29.73 -7.63 -22.38
N THR A 635 -30.57 -8.48 -22.98
CA THR A 635 -30.16 -9.78 -23.56
C THR A 635 -29.23 -9.61 -24.76
N HIS A 636 -29.52 -8.63 -25.62
CA HIS A 636 -28.70 -8.34 -26.79
C HIS A 636 -27.38 -7.67 -26.37
N ILE A 637 -27.40 -6.74 -25.41
CA ILE A 637 -26.20 -6.12 -24.82
C ILE A 637 -25.24 -7.21 -24.31
N ALA A 638 -25.69 -8.10 -23.42
CA ALA A 638 -24.85 -9.19 -22.90
C ALA A 638 -24.28 -10.09 -24.01
N THR A 639 -25.07 -10.36 -25.05
CA THR A 639 -24.64 -11.15 -26.22
C THR A 639 -23.55 -10.44 -27.03
N VAL A 640 -23.56 -9.11 -27.11
CA VAL A 640 -22.56 -8.32 -27.86
C VAL A 640 -21.30 -8.09 -27.03
N SER A 641 -21.42 -7.86 -25.72
CA SER A 641 -20.26 -7.77 -24.81
C SER A 641 -19.39 -9.03 -24.84
N GLU A 642 -20.00 -10.22 -24.84
CA GLU A 642 -19.26 -11.49 -24.97
C GLU A 642 -18.57 -11.66 -26.35
N LYS A 643 -19.13 -11.13 -27.44
CA LYS A 643 -18.42 -11.07 -28.74
C LYS A 643 -17.17 -10.19 -28.63
N TYR A 644 -17.28 -9.06 -27.94
CA TYR A 644 -16.19 -8.10 -27.77
C TYR A 644 -15.05 -8.70 -26.92
N LYS A 645 -15.39 -9.22 -25.73
CA LYS A 645 -14.48 -9.93 -24.83
C LYS A 645 -13.71 -11.04 -25.54
N LYS A 646 -14.40 -11.81 -26.38
CA LYS A 646 -13.77 -12.84 -27.22
C LYS A 646 -12.78 -12.26 -28.23
N LEU A 647 -13.14 -11.20 -28.97
CA LEU A 647 -12.25 -10.55 -29.94
C LEU A 647 -10.95 -10.06 -29.28
N VAL A 648 -11.05 -9.46 -28.09
CA VAL A 648 -9.90 -8.95 -27.31
C VAL A 648 -9.01 -10.09 -26.77
N THR A 649 -9.61 -11.24 -26.43
CA THR A 649 -8.89 -12.41 -25.93
C THR A 649 -8.13 -13.15 -27.03
N GLU A 650 -8.56 -13.05 -28.29
CA GLU A 650 -7.90 -13.66 -29.45
C GLU A 650 -6.74 -12.81 -30.01
N LEU A 651 -6.50 -11.60 -29.49
CA LEU A 651 -5.38 -10.73 -29.88
C LEU A 651 -4.01 -11.18 -29.32
N PRO A 652 -2.90 -10.96 -30.03
CA PRO A 652 -1.56 -11.26 -29.54
C PRO A 652 -1.19 -10.42 -28.32
N VAL A 653 -0.83 -11.10 -27.23
CA VAL A 653 -0.31 -10.50 -25.99
C VAL A 653 1.19 -10.23 -26.14
N ASN A 654 1.65 -9.09 -25.63
CA ASN A 654 3.01 -8.60 -25.81
C ASN A 654 4.09 -9.56 -25.26
N LYS A 655 5.29 -9.57 -25.87
CA LYS A 655 6.47 -10.22 -25.26
C LYS A 655 6.78 -9.43 -23.98
N LYS A 656 6.88 -10.12 -22.84
CA LYS A 656 7.33 -9.46 -21.61
C LYS A 656 8.73 -8.91 -21.79
N LEU A 657 8.92 -7.65 -21.40
CA LEU A 657 10.22 -7.06 -21.14
C LEU A 657 11.04 -7.95 -20.19
N ASP A 658 12.33 -8.02 -20.42
CA ASP A 658 13.31 -8.66 -19.54
C ASP A 658 14.47 -7.70 -19.21
N GLU A 659 15.40 -8.13 -18.34
CA GLU A 659 16.53 -7.27 -17.93
C GLU A 659 17.52 -6.99 -19.07
N GLU A 660 17.59 -7.86 -20.08
CA GLU A 660 18.51 -7.70 -21.22
C GLU A 660 18.03 -6.56 -22.14
N ASP A 661 16.71 -6.40 -22.32
CA ASP A 661 16.12 -5.30 -23.08
C ASP A 661 16.60 -3.92 -22.55
N PHE A 662 16.68 -3.75 -21.22
CA PHE A 662 17.12 -2.51 -20.57
C PHE A 662 18.64 -2.28 -20.69
N ASP A 663 19.46 -3.34 -20.56
CA ASP A 663 20.90 -3.21 -20.73
C ASP A 663 21.28 -2.92 -22.18
N GLU A 664 20.61 -3.55 -23.15
CA GLU A 664 20.88 -3.33 -24.57
C GLU A 664 20.58 -1.88 -24.97
N ILE A 665 19.46 -1.32 -24.50
CA ILE A 665 19.10 0.06 -24.84
C ILE A 665 19.99 1.08 -24.13
N ALA A 666 20.32 0.87 -22.86
CA ALA A 666 21.23 1.72 -22.10
C ALA A 666 22.62 1.77 -22.72
N LYS A 667 23.14 0.60 -23.13
CA LYS A 667 24.41 0.49 -23.84
C LYS A 667 24.39 1.28 -25.15
N LYS A 668 23.33 1.14 -25.96
CA LYS A 668 23.18 1.93 -27.21
C LYS A 668 23.15 3.44 -26.96
N ILE A 669 22.53 3.89 -25.86
CA ILE A 669 22.54 5.31 -25.48
C ILE A 669 23.96 5.75 -25.12
N LYS A 670 24.64 5.02 -24.22
CA LYS A 670 26.00 5.35 -23.76
C LYS A 670 27.03 5.34 -24.89
N GLU A 671 26.95 4.40 -25.83
CA GLU A 671 27.78 4.35 -27.04
C GLU A 671 27.57 5.55 -27.98
N LYS A 672 26.41 6.22 -27.89
CA LYS A 672 26.02 7.38 -28.72
C LYS A 672 26.03 8.72 -27.96
N MET A 673 26.37 8.73 -26.68
CA MET A 673 26.50 9.97 -25.91
C MET A 673 27.73 10.77 -26.36
N SER A 674 27.53 12.07 -26.57
CA SER A 674 28.60 13.05 -26.75
C SER A 674 28.51 14.11 -25.66
N SER A 675 29.58 14.87 -25.43
CA SER A 675 29.70 15.83 -24.30
C SER A 675 28.74 17.03 -24.34
N ASN A 676 27.79 17.05 -25.28
CA ASN A 676 26.74 18.06 -25.44
C ASN A 676 25.31 17.46 -25.32
N SER A 677 25.14 16.23 -24.81
CA SER A 677 23.80 15.67 -24.57
C SER A 677 23.05 16.41 -23.45
N ASN A 678 21.74 16.58 -23.60
CA ASN A 678 20.86 17.21 -22.59
C ASN A 678 20.60 16.33 -21.36
N PHE A 679 21.17 15.14 -21.34
CA PHE A 679 21.04 14.10 -20.33
C PHE A 679 22.40 13.44 -20.14
N ASN A 680 22.69 13.00 -18.91
CA ASN A 680 23.97 12.45 -18.50
C ASN A 680 23.87 10.93 -18.26
N GLU A 681 25.00 10.29 -17.94
CA GLU A 681 25.03 8.84 -17.69
C GLU A 681 24.23 8.42 -16.44
N PHE A 682 24.13 9.30 -15.44
CA PHE A 682 23.34 9.11 -14.22
C PHE A 682 21.83 9.04 -14.52
N ASP A 683 21.32 9.83 -15.46
CA ASP A 683 19.90 9.80 -15.88
C ASP A 683 19.53 8.44 -16.52
N VAL A 684 20.41 7.94 -17.40
CA VAL A 684 20.25 6.62 -18.06
C VAL A 684 20.31 5.49 -17.04
N ASP A 685 21.31 5.49 -16.16
CA ASP A 685 21.48 4.46 -15.12
C ASP A 685 20.26 4.38 -14.18
N ASN A 686 19.68 5.53 -13.83
CA ASN A 686 18.51 5.56 -12.96
C ASN A 686 17.29 4.91 -13.63
N LEU A 687 17.00 5.24 -14.90
CA LEU A 687 15.88 4.64 -15.64
C LEU A 687 16.05 3.12 -15.85
N VAL A 688 17.28 2.67 -16.08
CA VAL A 688 17.60 1.23 -16.12
C VAL A 688 17.34 0.57 -14.77
N PHE A 689 17.84 1.15 -13.69
CA PHE A 689 17.68 0.63 -12.33
C PHE A 689 16.20 0.52 -11.93
N TYR A 690 15.40 1.56 -12.18
CA TYR A 690 13.97 1.54 -11.87
C TYR A 690 13.21 0.58 -12.78
N GLY A 691 13.45 0.64 -14.10
CA GLY A 691 12.78 -0.22 -15.08
C GLY A 691 13.00 -1.71 -14.82
N LYS A 692 14.24 -2.14 -14.57
CA LYS A 692 14.57 -3.51 -14.17
C LYS A 692 13.88 -3.94 -12.87
N ARG A 693 13.89 -3.06 -11.86
CA ARG A 693 13.29 -3.34 -10.55
C ARG A 693 11.77 -3.54 -10.63
N SER A 694 11.11 -2.91 -11.60
CA SER A 694 9.68 -3.04 -11.89
C SER A 694 9.31 -4.18 -12.87
N LEU A 695 10.22 -5.09 -13.22
CA LEU A 695 9.92 -6.26 -14.08
C LEU A 695 9.03 -7.35 -13.43
N ARG A 696 8.51 -7.12 -12.23
CA ARG A 696 7.57 -8.05 -11.57
C ARG A 696 6.19 -7.94 -12.22
N LYS A 697 5.38 -9.00 -12.11
CA LYS A 697 4.05 -9.08 -12.77
C LYS A 697 3.09 -7.95 -12.36
N GLU A 698 3.30 -7.37 -11.18
CA GLU A 698 2.48 -6.27 -10.60
C GLU A 698 2.97 -4.87 -11.00
N ASP A 699 4.22 -4.71 -11.45
CA ASP A 699 4.85 -3.40 -11.69
C ASP A 699 5.17 -3.15 -13.20
N PHE A 700 4.68 -4.01 -14.11
CA PHE A 700 5.09 -4.05 -15.53
C PHE A 700 4.84 -2.75 -16.30
N GLU A 701 3.77 -2.01 -15.98
CA GLU A 701 3.48 -0.70 -16.58
C GLU A 701 4.57 0.34 -16.27
N GLU A 702 5.12 0.30 -15.05
CA GLU A 702 6.19 1.21 -14.62
C GLU A 702 7.53 0.83 -15.27
N ALA A 703 7.78 -0.48 -15.48
CA ALA A 703 8.90 -0.94 -16.29
C ALA A 703 8.76 -0.48 -17.76
N GLN A 704 7.59 -0.67 -18.36
CA GLN A 704 7.30 -0.23 -19.73
C GLN A 704 7.49 1.28 -19.90
N LYS A 705 7.03 2.08 -18.94
CA LYS A 705 7.27 3.53 -18.92
C LYS A 705 8.77 3.87 -18.91
N CYS A 706 9.57 3.25 -18.04
CA CYS A 706 11.02 3.46 -18.00
C CYS A 706 11.70 3.05 -19.31
N MET A 707 11.24 1.96 -19.93
CA MET A 707 11.73 1.49 -21.23
C MET A 707 11.41 2.48 -22.36
N ASP A 708 10.23 3.08 -22.37
CA ASP A 708 9.83 4.04 -23.40
C ASP A 708 10.52 5.40 -23.24
N GLU A 709 10.79 5.84 -22.01
CA GLU A 709 11.67 6.98 -21.73
C GLU A 709 13.11 6.72 -22.23
N LEU A 710 13.67 5.52 -21.99
CA LEU A 710 14.98 5.12 -22.54
C LEU A 710 14.97 5.07 -24.08
N LYS A 711 13.92 4.56 -24.73
CA LYS A 711 13.77 4.60 -26.20
C LYS A 711 13.74 6.04 -26.72
N GLN A 712 13.06 6.94 -26.02
CA GLN A 712 13.02 8.35 -26.38
C GLN A 712 14.39 9.02 -26.21
N MET A 713 15.15 8.69 -25.16
CA MET A 713 16.54 9.14 -24.99
C MET A 713 17.46 8.61 -26.09
N LEU A 714 17.34 7.33 -26.45
CA LEU A 714 18.09 6.74 -27.57
C LEU A 714 17.77 7.42 -28.90
N MET A 715 16.49 7.62 -29.21
CA MET A 715 16.06 8.34 -30.41
C MET A 715 16.61 9.78 -30.44
N ASN A 716 16.66 10.47 -29.29
CA ASN A 716 17.26 11.80 -29.18
C ASN A 716 18.80 11.77 -29.36
N ALA A 717 19.49 10.75 -28.86
CA ALA A 717 20.92 10.53 -29.10
C ALA A 717 21.21 10.19 -30.58
N GLU A 718 20.33 9.44 -31.23
CA GLU A 718 20.45 9.10 -32.65
C GLU A 718 20.21 10.30 -33.56
N LEU A 719 19.18 11.10 -33.28
CA LEU A 719 18.90 12.37 -33.96
C LEU A 719 20.05 13.39 -33.83
N THR A 720 20.91 13.28 -32.82
CA THR A 720 22.05 14.21 -32.63
C THR A 720 23.37 13.68 -33.21
N ASN A 721 23.49 12.38 -33.51
CA ASN A 721 24.74 11.76 -33.95
C ASN A 721 24.68 11.06 -35.32
N SER A 722 23.50 10.76 -35.88
CA SER A 722 23.35 10.26 -37.26
C SER A 722 22.91 11.37 -38.21
N PRO A 723 23.76 11.78 -39.17
CA PRO A 723 23.37 12.68 -40.25
C PRO A 723 22.10 12.27 -41.00
N ARG A 724 21.89 10.97 -41.23
CA ARG A 724 20.73 10.46 -41.98
C ARG A 724 19.43 10.54 -41.18
N ILE A 725 19.44 10.15 -39.90
CA ILE A 725 18.25 10.22 -39.04
C ILE A 725 17.83 11.67 -38.81
N PHE A 726 18.80 12.58 -38.61
CA PHE A 726 18.53 14.02 -38.54
C PHE A 726 17.98 14.58 -39.86
N PHE A 727 18.54 14.16 -41.00
CA PHE A 727 18.09 14.58 -42.33
C PHE A 727 16.65 14.14 -42.62
N GLU A 728 16.29 12.89 -42.36
CA GLU A 728 14.91 12.40 -42.56
C GLU A 728 13.93 13.07 -41.59
N GLY A 729 14.32 13.32 -40.34
CA GLY A 729 13.51 14.09 -39.38
C GLY A 729 13.24 15.53 -39.87
N ALA A 730 14.28 16.22 -40.36
CA ALA A 730 14.17 17.55 -40.94
C ALA A 730 13.28 17.57 -42.20
N LYS A 731 13.48 16.61 -43.11
CA LYS A 731 12.69 16.42 -44.34
C LYS A 731 11.21 16.19 -44.02
N PHE A 732 10.90 15.34 -43.04
CA PHE A 732 9.54 15.06 -42.60
C PHE A 732 8.84 16.30 -42.02
N ALA A 733 9.50 17.05 -41.13
CA ALA A 733 8.94 18.27 -40.56
C ALA A 733 8.71 19.36 -41.61
N VAL A 734 9.64 19.52 -42.56
CA VAL A 734 9.49 20.43 -43.71
C VAL A 734 8.33 20.01 -44.60
N ALA A 735 8.17 18.72 -44.89
CA ALA A 735 7.06 18.20 -45.68
C ALA A 735 5.70 18.46 -45.01
N GLN A 736 5.57 18.22 -43.69
CA GLN A 736 4.35 18.56 -42.94
C GLN A 736 4.06 20.07 -42.97
N MET A 737 5.07 20.92 -42.82
CA MET A 737 4.89 22.37 -42.95
C MET A 737 4.39 22.78 -44.34
N VAL A 738 4.91 22.17 -45.41
CA VAL A 738 4.43 22.44 -46.78
C VAL A 738 2.99 21.96 -46.96
N GLN A 739 2.62 20.79 -46.43
CA GLN A 739 1.23 20.33 -46.44
C GLN A 739 0.30 21.28 -45.66
N ARG A 740 0.74 21.76 -44.48
CA ARG A 740 0.01 22.75 -43.67
C ARG A 740 -0.16 24.07 -44.41
N ALA A 741 0.86 24.50 -45.16
CA ALA A 741 0.80 25.68 -46.02
C ALA A 741 -0.21 25.51 -47.16
N VAL A 742 -0.17 24.39 -47.89
CA VAL A 742 -1.13 24.08 -48.97
C VAL A 742 -2.56 24.08 -48.42
N ALA A 743 -2.82 23.34 -47.34
CA ALA A 743 -4.13 23.30 -46.68
C ALA A 743 -4.61 24.69 -46.21
N TYR A 744 -3.71 25.56 -45.74
CA TYR A 744 -4.05 26.96 -45.44
C TYR A 744 -4.43 27.72 -46.72
N THR A 745 -3.66 27.60 -47.81
CA THR A 745 -3.96 28.30 -49.07
C THR A 745 -5.25 27.84 -49.76
N GLU A 746 -5.65 26.59 -49.55
CA GLU A 746 -6.90 26.02 -50.06
C GLU A 746 -8.11 26.32 -49.17
N SER A 747 -7.89 26.83 -47.94
CA SER A 747 -8.98 27.12 -47.00
C SER A 747 -9.85 28.29 -47.45
N TYR A 748 -11.17 28.16 -47.29
CA TYR A 748 -12.15 29.17 -47.71
C TYR A 748 -11.96 30.56 -47.06
N ASN A 749 -11.33 30.59 -45.88
CA ASN A 749 -11.08 31.81 -45.10
C ASN A 749 -9.61 32.28 -45.14
N ALA A 750 -8.79 31.75 -46.06
CA ALA A 750 -7.37 32.09 -46.15
C ALA A 750 -7.14 33.59 -46.36
N ASN A 751 -6.25 34.21 -45.59
CA ASN A 751 -5.91 35.62 -45.78
C ASN A 751 -5.07 35.79 -47.07
N PRO A 752 -5.52 36.55 -48.09
CA PRO A 752 -4.80 36.67 -49.37
C PRO A 752 -3.37 37.21 -49.26
N THR A 753 -3.06 37.96 -48.19
CA THR A 753 -1.71 38.46 -47.90
C THR A 753 -0.80 37.34 -47.37
N VAL A 754 -1.35 36.47 -46.51
CA VAL A 754 -0.64 35.30 -45.99
C VAL A 754 -0.42 34.27 -47.10
N VAL A 755 -1.44 34.00 -47.92
CA VAL A 755 -1.33 33.13 -49.12
C VAL A 755 -0.24 33.62 -50.06
N ARG A 756 -0.17 34.93 -50.36
CA ARG A 756 0.91 35.49 -51.19
C ARG A 756 2.29 35.30 -50.54
N SER A 757 2.40 35.47 -49.22
CA SER A 757 3.67 35.27 -48.51
C SER A 757 4.12 33.81 -48.50
N ILE A 758 3.19 32.87 -48.32
CA ILE A 758 3.43 31.42 -48.45
C ILE A 758 3.96 31.10 -49.85
N ASN A 759 3.24 31.52 -50.90
CA ASN A 759 3.63 31.23 -52.28
C ASN A 759 5.00 31.84 -52.62
N ASN A 760 5.29 33.07 -52.16
CA ASN A 760 6.59 33.71 -52.38
C ASN A 760 7.76 32.94 -51.72
N GLU A 761 7.59 32.39 -50.50
CA GLU A 761 8.65 31.60 -49.87
C GLU A 761 8.78 30.20 -50.52
N LEU A 762 7.68 29.58 -50.94
CA LEU A 762 7.70 28.32 -51.70
C LEU A 762 8.40 28.49 -53.07
N GLU A 763 8.10 29.54 -53.83
CA GLU A 763 8.78 29.85 -55.10
C GLU A 763 10.28 30.13 -54.92
N LYS A 764 10.66 30.81 -53.84
CA LYS A 764 12.03 31.26 -53.55
C LYS A 764 12.96 30.15 -53.05
N ASN A 765 12.43 29.19 -52.29
CA ASN A 765 13.21 28.18 -51.56
C ASN A 765 12.80 26.73 -51.86
N GLY A 766 11.59 26.47 -52.35
CA GLY A 766 11.05 25.12 -52.55
C GLY A 766 11.90 24.25 -53.48
N GLN A 767 12.38 24.79 -54.61
CA GLN A 767 13.26 24.03 -55.51
C GLN A 767 14.57 23.62 -54.83
N LYS A 768 15.19 24.51 -54.05
CA LYS A 768 16.45 24.21 -53.35
C LYS A 768 16.28 23.13 -52.28
N ILE A 769 15.12 23.12 -51.61
CA ILE A 769 14.75 22.07 -50.65
C ILE A 769 14.57 20.74 -51.39
N MET A 770 13.91 20.74 -52.56
CA MET A 770 13.77 19.54 -53.38
C MET A 770 15.12 19.04 -53.93
N ASP A 771 16.01 19.93 -54.37
CA ASP A 771 17.35 19.60 -54.83
C ASP A 771 18.17 18.91 -53.71
N ILE A 772 18.02 19.38 -52.46
CA ILE A 772 18.61 18.75 -51.27
C ILE A 772 18.01 17.37 -50.98
N ILE A 773 16.69 17.21 -51.10
CA ILE A 773 16.02 15.92 -50.85
C ILE A 773 16.43 14.88 -51.93
N GLN A 774 16.43 15.28 -53.20
CA GLN A 774 16.79 14.41 -54.33
C GLN A 774 18.25 13.93 -54.29
N LYS A 775 19.15 14.72 -53.70
CA LYS A 775 20.57 14.36 -53.51
C LYS A 775 20.76 13.05 -52.73
N TYR A 776 19.80 12.67 -51.90
CA TYR A 776 19.88 11.52 -51.00
C TYR A 776 18.76 10.50 -51.17
N GLU A 777 17.94 10.60 -52.23
CA GLU A 777 16.76 9.76 -52.47
C GLU A 777 17.10 8.26 -52.61
N ASP A 778 18.26 7.95 -53.21
CA ASP A 778 18.81 6.58 -53.38
C ASP A 778 20.08 6.34 -52.52
N VAL A 779 20.36 7.14 -51.48
CA VAL A 779 21.61 7.06 -50.69
C VAL A 779 21.38 6.38 -49.33
N GLU A 780 21.97 5.21 -49.14
CA GLU A 780 21.81 4.41 -47.92
C GLU A 780 22.89 4.65 -46.83
N GLU A 781 24.01 5.30 -47.16
CA GLU A 781 25.12 5.54 -46.22
C GLU A 781 25.08 6.95 -45.61
N ASP A 782 25.34 7.06 -44.30
CA ASP A 782 25.48 8.34 -43.59
C ASP A 782 26.70 9.11 -44.09
N SER A 783 26.52 10.41 -44.41
CA SER A 783 27.62 11.31 -44.76
C SER A 783 27.59 12.59 -43.91
N PRO A 784 28.73 13.21 -43.57
CA PRO A 784 28.74 14.50 -42.88
C PRO A 784 28.03 15.62 -43.66
N GLU A 785 27.95 15.48 -44.99
CA GLU A 785 27.28 16.43 -45.88
C GLU A 785 25.75 16.43 -45.70
N MET A 786 25.14 15.27 -45.40
CA MET A 786 23.71 15.18 -45.05
C MET A 786 23.33 16.05 -43.85
N MET A 787 24.20 16.13 -42.84
CA MET A 787 23.92 16.93 -41.63
C MET A 787 23.90 18.43 -41.96
N GLU A 788 24.83 18.91 -42.78
CA GLU A 788 24.88 20.32 -43.20
C GLU A 788 23.75 20.66 -44.18
N ASP A 789 23.39 19.73 -45.08
CA ASP A 789 22.24 19.88 -45.97
C ASP A 789 20.90 19.86 -45.19
N ALA A 790 20.77 19.06 -44.13
CA ALA A 790 19.61 19.08 -43.24
C ALA A 790 19.45 20.43 -42.53
N LYS A 791 20.56 20.99 -41.99
CA LYS A 791 20.58 22.33 -41.40
C LYS A 791 20.24 23.41 -42.43
N THR A 792 20.78 23.29 -43.65
CA THR A 792 20.48 24.19 -44.78
C THR A 792 19.01 24.13 -45.16
N MET A 793 18.42 22.93 -45.21
CA MET A 793 16.99 22.73 -45.48
C MET A 793 16.11 23.40 -44.40
N LEU A 794 16.39 23.17 -43.11
CA LEU A 794 15.70 23.85 -42.00
C LEU A 794 15.89 25.39 -42.04
N GLN A 795 17.05 25.87 -42.49
CA GLN A 795 17.28 27.30 -42.67
C GLN A 795 16.43 27.87 -43.82
N LEU A 796 16.35 27.15 -44.95
CA LEU A 796 15.55 27.55 -46.13
C LEU A 796 14.05 27.57 -45.85
N SER A 797 13.52 26.64 -45.04
CA SER A 797 12.11 26.60 -44.64
C SER A 797 11.73 27.58 -43.51
N SER A 798 12.71 28.21 -42.84
CA SER A 798 12.45 29.10 -41.70
C SER A 798 11.56 30.32 -42.02
N GLY A 799 11.56 30.79 -43.27
CA GLY A 799 10.66 31.83 -43.75
C GLY A 799 9.20 31.36 -43.76
N LEU A 800 8.95 30.15 -44.25
CA LEU A 800 7.63 29.51 -44.27
C LEU A 800 7.13 29.24 -42.85
N TYR A 801 8.00 28.75 -41.96
CA TYR A 801 7.67 28.51 -40.54
C TYR A 801 7.07 29.76 -39.89
N ARG A 802 7.75 30.92 -39.98
CA ARG A 802 7.29 32.16 -39.35
C ARG A 802 5.94 32.65 -39.88
N ILE A 803 5.64 32.38 -41.16
CA ILE A 803 4.36 32.74 -41.75
C ILE A 803 3.25 31.83 -41.19
N LEU A 804 3.50 30.53 -41.09
CA LEU A 804 2.55 29.55 -40.54
C LEU A 804 2.33 29.73 -39.03
N GLU A 805 3.40 29.93 -38.26
CA GLU A 805 3.36 30.22 -36.82
C GLU A 805 2.45 31.42 -36.50
N SER A 806 2.41 32.43 -37.38
CA SER A 806 1.55 33.61 -37.22
C SER A 806 0.05 33.37 -37.43
N VAL A 807 -0.34 32.20 -37.96
CA VAL A 807 -1.74 31.81 -38.23
C VAL A 807 -2.13 30.46 -37.63
N ALA A 808 -1.19 29.77 -36.98
CA ALA A 808 -1.40 28.49 -36.31
C ALA A 808 -1.95 28.67 -34.87
N PRO A 809 -2.69 27.70 -34.33
CA PRO A 809 -3.06 27.68 -32.91
C PRO A 809 -1.82 27.53 -32.01
N ALA A 810 -1.92 27.99 -30.76
CA ALA A 810 -0.78 28.08 -29.83
C ALA A 810 -0.04 26.76 -29.54
N ASN A 811 -0.70 25.62 -29.76
CA ASN A 811 -0.16 24.27 -29.55
C ASN A 811 -0.13 23.45 -30.86
N ASP A 812 0.07 24.09 -32.03
CA ASP A 812 0.16 23.38 -33.31
C ASP A 812 1.37 22.42 -33.34
N GLU A 813 1.08 21.12 -33.40
CA GLU A 813 2.05 20.03 -33.33
C GLU A 813 3.13 20.11 -34.41
N VAL A 814 2.75 20.52 -35.63
CA VAL A 814 3.67 20.67 -36.77
C VAL A 814 4.68 21.79 -36.50
N MET A 815 4.21 22.91 -35.94
CA MET A 815 5.08 24.03 -35.57
C MET A 815 6.02 23.64 -34.43
N ASN A 816 5.52 22.95 -33.40
CA ASN A 816 6.32 22.51 -32.26
C ASN A 816 7.40 21.48 -32.65
N SER A 817 7.05 20.51 -33.49
CA SER A 817 7.98 19.51 -34.03
C SER A 817 9.14 20.16 -34.80
N TYR A 818 8.81 21.07 -35.74
CA TYR A 818 9.81 21.81 -36.50
C TYR A 818 10.72 22.67 -35.61
N LYS A 819 10.13 23.39 -34.64
CA LYS A 819 10.87 24.22 -33.68
C LYS A 819 11.83 23.39 -32.83
N GLY A 820 11.42 22.18 -32.45
CA GLY A 820 12.28 21.23 -31.74
C GLY A 820 13.49 20.79 -32.57
N LEU A 821 13.32 20.53 -33.86
CA LEU A 821 14.42 20.21 -34.78
C LEU A 821 15.35 21.40 -35.02
N VAL A 822 14.81 22.61 -35.21
CA VAL A 822 15.62 23.84 -35.35
C VAL A 822 16.41 24.15 -34.07
N SER A 823 15.90 23.79 -32.89
CA SER A 823 16.63 23.94 -31.63
C SER A 823 17.73 22.89 -31.42
N LYS A 824 17.74 21.81 -32.22
CA LYS A 824 18.77 20.76 -32.21
C LYS A 824 19.82 20.94 -33.32
N ALA A 825 19.52 21.77 -34.33
CA ALA A 825 20.34 22.09 -35.49
C ALA A 825 21.48 23.07 -35.15
#